data_AF-A0A8H7Y857-F1
#
_entry.id   AF-A0A8H7Y857-F1
#
_cell.length_a   1.000
_cell.length_b   1.000
_cell.length_c   1.000
_cell.angle_alpha   90.00
_cell.angle_beta   90.00
_cell.angle_gamma   90.00
#
_symmetry.space_group_name_H-M   'P 1'
#
loop_
_entity.id
_entity.type
_entity.pdbx_description
1 polymer ?
#
loop_
_entity_poly.entity_id
_entity_poly.type
_entity_poly.pdbx_seq_one_letter_code
_entity_poly.pdbx_strand_id
1 'polypeptide(L)'
;MQVEIQTLLSSLEFFQEEDVFPRDAIHPFATSTPKACTSLQELLNVTEQVSHSLQAYGSSTQWSNAKLTSLLRQHTSIEHTSYSSARNVRHLIDSLSKRPDVLYGENVPLLEASFPQWCIEQLAIWGKAIGMETFTENKEGGYTVMLAGKVLLIDVDFSIKHENPFKPIITVAGVKTSNALLAGSPNTITFTMLDTFLTDSIEKYCVEMQKSETTRNTLYAATLRRSVLNNLRYLVLLDRLASRNDGGVRWFTDMDELCPTLFSVATTEAEAISASLSMPKAPLDIFLIRSHSLPLPYLTMPSISFLTYLSPAAYLSLIRKASNQPDPLNYPPLDVSLSDIKSHLDVFGKGVTIATLYLEQLSDAHLYSQSILMLDMTIRPTFPLSPTSVQLDHAFSQENSQASGPYSWVLDFTERGKRPGVVMSQSRLRAIELVVNPMRGSDGINNVNVMLSFGTGSWIDILLNTGTHVSPERYTASFKSPNNLHPPLQLRLTAPEEPGFILERILVVREQCWLNEVLLGCHWMPEGLKSEEEDVVDSSTATEEELEAVLSGTNMPHKIPVNVFLPTGMPATDNLFGPAELSFAPVSGPKILMTSPGRLPISGLVEITVAQDETKPRGVSVEVQGAMGSDIKISDLEEVCRRGGTLGLSGRVWASSHGMSS
;
A
#
# COMPACT_ATOMS: atom_id res chain seq x y z
N MET A 1 19.70 36.19 -23.89
CA MET A 1 18.92 37.34 -23.40
C MET A 1 18.18 37.97 -24.56
N GLN A 2 16.98 37.45 -24.86
CA GLN A 2 16.01 38.20 -25.66
C GLN A 2 15.29 39.13 -24.68
N VAL A 3 15.32 40.43 -24.93
CA VAL A 3 14.49 41.39 -24.21
C VAL A 3 13.06 41.08 -24.63
N GLU A 4 12.25 40.53 -23.72
CA GLU A 4 10.80 40.42 -23.92
C GLU A 4 10.27 41.83 -24.15
N ILE A 5 9.86 42.11 -25.39
CA ILE A 5 9.15 43.34 -25.70
C ILE A 5 7.78 43.20 -25.01
N GLN A 6 7.60 43.89 -23.89
CA GLN A 6 6.29 44.02 -23.25
C GLN A 6 5.34 44.66 -24.27
N THR A 7 4.48 43.83 -24.86
CA THR A 7 3.39 44.29 -25.71
C THR A 7 2.18 44.61 -24.83
N LEU A 8 1.27 45.50 -25.29
CA LEU A 8 -0.01 45.75 -24.61
C LEU A 8 -0.80 44.47 -24.33
N LEU A 9 -0.59 43.43 -25.15
CA LEU A 9 -1.16 42.11 -24.96
C LEU A 9 -0.57 41.40 -23.73
N SER A 10 0.77 41.42 -23.57
CA SER A 10 1.45 40.81 -22.42
C SER A 10 1.03 41.39 -21.06
N SER A 11 0.63 42.67 -21.03
CA SER A 11 0.11 43.34 -19.82
C SER A 11 -1.30 42.87 -19.44
N LEU A 12 -2.09 42.43 -20.44
CA LEU A 12 -3.45 41.90 -20.25
C LEU A 12 -3.47 40.38 -20.05
N GLU A 13 -2.40 39.68 -20.43
CA GLU A 13 -2.28 38.22 -20.31
C GLU A 13 -2.38 37.73 -18.87
N PHE A 14 -1.85 38.51 -17.91
CA PHE A 14 -1.90 38.24 -16.48
C PHE A 14 -3.34 38.13 -15.94
N PHE A 15 -4.30 38.86 -16.52
CA PHE A 15 -5.70 38.88 -16.06
C PHE A 15 -6.62 37.89 -16.78
N GLN A 16 -6.08 37.15 -17.77
CA GLN A 16 -6.82 36.17 -18.56
C GLN A 16 -6.70 34.72 -18.04
N GLU A 17 -5.91 34.46 -17.00
CA GLU A 17 -5.85 33.14 -16.37
C GLU A 17 -7.10 32.90 -15.49
N GLU A 18 -7.74 31.73 -15.62
CA GLU A 18 -8.79 31.30 -14.68
C GLU A 18 -8.13 31.04 -13.31
N ASP A 19 -8.29 32.01 -12.39
CA ASP A 19 -7.98 32.01 -10.93
C ASP A 19 -7.22 33.26 -10.44
N VAL A 20 -7.04 34.29 -11.28
CA VAL A 20 -6.48 35.59 -10.85
C VAL A 20 -7.31 36.23 -9.73
N PHE A 21 -8.62 35.99 -9.76
CA PHE A 21 -9.53 36.35 -8.69
C PHE A 21 -9.86 35.10 -7.85
N PRO A 22 -9.52 35.07 -6.55
CA PRO A 22 -9.84 33.95 -5.69
C PRO A 22 -11.36 33.72 -5.66
N ARG A 23 -11.80 32.49 -6.01
CA ARG A 23 -13.23 32.12 -6.03
C ARG A 23 -13.90 32.26 -4.65
N ASP A 24 -13.11 32.21 -3.58
CA ASP A 24 -13.55 32.33 -2.19
C ASP A 24 -13.63 33.79 -1.68
N ALA A 25 -13.29 34.79 -2.51
CA ALA A 25 -13.29 36.21 -2.14
C ALA A 25 -14.68 36.88 -2.26
N ILE A 26 -15.75 36.20 -1.85
CA ILE A 26 -17.12 36.73 -1.90
C ILE A 26 -17.44 37.59 -0.65
N HIS A 27 -16.57 37.57 0.36
CA HIS A 27 -16.81 38.26 1.63
C HIS A 27 -15.68 39.25 2.00
N PRO A 28 -16.00 40.49 2.40
CA PRO A 28 -15.01 41.55 2.69
C PRO A 28 -14.09 41.29 3.90
N PHE A 29 -14.33 40.21 4.66
CA PHE A 29 -13.48 39.76 5.76
C PHE A 29 -12.76 38.43 5.50
N ALA A 30 -12.80 37.93 4.26
CA ALA A 30 -12.00 36.76 3.89
C ALA A 30 -10.51 37.13 3.86
N THR A 31 -9.65 36.20 4.28
CA THR A 31 -8.18 36.37 4.27
C THR A 31 -7.59 36.61 2.88
N SER A 32 -8.36 36.32 1.81
CA SER A 32 -8.01 36.54 0.40
C SER A 32 -8.39 37.93 -0.14
N THR A 33 -9.21 38.71 0.57
CA THR A 33 -9.70 40.05 0.17
C THR A 33 -8.60 41.07 -0.15
N PRO A 34 -7.53 41.24 0.65
CA PRO A 34 -6.50 42.24 0.35
C PRO A 34 -5.76 41.95 -0.95
N LYS A 35 -5.54 40.66 -1.28
CA LYS A 35 -4.92 40.24 -2.54
C LYS A 35 -5.82 40.51 -3.75
N ALA A 36 -7.13 40.29 -3.61
CA ALA A 36 -8.10 40.62 -4.66
C ALA A 36 -8.16 42.13 -4.93
N CYS A 37 -8.12 42.97 -3.88
CA CYS A 37 -8.08 44.42 -4.03
C CYS A 37 -6.80 44.92 -4.72
N THR A 38 -5.64 44.37 -4.40
CA THR A 38 -4.38 44.74 -5.08
C THR A 38 -4.42 44.36 -6.56
N SER A 39 -4.93 43.17 -6.90
CA SER A 39 -5.07 42.75 -8.30
C SER A 39 -6.08 43.60 -9.09
N LEU A 40 -7.18 44.03 -8.46
CA LEU A 40 -8.12 44.98 -9.09
C LEU A 40 -7.50 46.37 -9.31
N GLN A 41 -6.64 46.83 -8.40
CA GLN A 41 -5.95 48.10 -8.53
C GLN A 41 -4.88 48.04 -9.63
N GLU A 42 -4.18 46.91 -9.75
CA GLU A 42 -3.26 46.65 -10.88
C GLU A 42 -4.00 46.61 -12.21
N LEU A 43 -5.18 45.97 -12.28
CA LEU A 43 -6.03 45.97 -13.47
C LEU A 43 -6.42 47.40 -13.87
N LEU A 44 -6.85 48.22 -12.92
CA LEU A 44 -7.20 49.64 -13.17
C LEU A 44 -6.01 50.41 -13.76
N ASN A 45 -4.81 50.25 -13.18
CA ASN A 45 -3.59 50.90 -13.66
C ASN A 45 -3.22 50.43 -15.07
N VAL A 46 -3.33 49.12 -15.36
CA VAL A 46 -3.08 48.59 -16.72
C VAL A 46 -4.10 49.13 -17.71
N THR A 47 -5.36 49.25 -17.31
CA THR A 47 -6.42 49.82 -18.17
C THR A 47 -6.15 51.29 -18.50
N GLU A 48 -5.66 52.05 -17.52
CA GLU A 48 -5.26 53.46 -17.69
C GLU A 48 -4.03 53.60 -18.61
N GLN A 49 -3.03 52.73 -18.46
CA GLN A 49 -1.87 52.68 -19.35
C GLN A 49 -2.25 52.31 -20.79
N VAL A 50 -3.16 51.35 -20.97
CA VAL A 50 -3.71 50.97 -22.29
C VAL A 50 -4.47 52.14 -22.91
N SER A 51 -5.30 52.83 -22.12
CA SER A 51 -6.04 54.02 -22.57
C SER A 51 -5.11 55.14 -23.01
N HIS A 52 -4.08 55.45 -22.21
CA HIS A 52 -3.06 56.44 -22.56
C HIS A 52 -2.28 56.07 -23.82
N SER A 53 -1.92 54.79 -23.97
CA SER A 53 -1.24 54.28 -25.16
C SER A 53 -2.12 54.43 -26.40
N LEU A 54 -3.40 54.05 -26.31
CA LEU A 54 -4.37 54.20 -27.40
C LEU A 54 -4.57 55.68 -27.79
N GLN A 55 -4.61 56.60 -26.84
CA GLN A 55 -4.69 58.04 -27.11
C GLN A 55 -3.42 58.58 -27.78
N ALA A 56 -2.24 58.08 -27.39
CA ALA A 56 -0.96 58.44 -27.99
C ALA A 56 -0.84 57.91 -29.45
N TYR A 57 -1.33 56.70 -29.71
CA TYR A 57 -1.40 56.15 -31.08
C TYR A 57 -2.46 56.85 -31.94
N GLY A 58 -3.60 57.22 -31.35
CA GLY A 58 -4.68 57.94 -32.03
C GLY A 58 -4.34 59.38 -32.43
N SER A 59 -3.37 60.01 -31.76
CA SER A 59 -2.93 61.38 -32.06
C SER A 59 -1.72 61.48 -33.00
N SER A 60 -0.92 60.43 -33.14
CA SER A 60 0.38 60.48 -33.82
C SER A 60 0.44 59.90 -35.24
N THR A 61 -0.62 59.27 -35.74
CA THR A 61 -0.56 58.54 -37.02
C THR A 61 -1.70 58.90 -37.97
N GLN A 62 -1.40 59.58 -39.07
CA GLN A 62 -2.26 59.58 -40.26
C GLN A 62 -2.00 58.28 -41.03
N TRP A 63 -2.86 57.27 -40.84
CA TRP A 63 -2.79 55.99 -41.54
C TRP A 63 -3.21 56.17 -43.01
N SER A 64 -2.31 56.68 -43.85
CA SER A 64 -2.61 57.02 -45.24
C SER A 64 -2.75 55.81 -46.18
N ASN A 65 -2.37 54.60 -45.73
CA ASN A 65 -2.39 53.38 -46.54
C ASN A 65 -3.36 52.33 -45.98
N ALA A 66 -4.62 52.41 -46.42
CA ALA A 66 -5.68 51.49 -46.01
C ALA A 66 -5.36 50.00 -46.28
N LYS A 67 -4.55 49.70 -47.32
CA LYS A 67 -4.15 48.32 -47.65
C LYS A 67 -3.17 47.76 -46.61
N LEU A 68 -2.20 48.57 -46.19
CA LEU A 68 -1.26 48.19 -45.12
C LEU A 68 -1.97 48.02 -43.78
N THR A 69 -2.93 48.91 -43.47
CA THR A 69 -3.77 48.79 -42.27
C THR A 69 -4.61 47.50 -42.30
N SER A 70 -5.19 47.15 -43.45
CA SER A 70 -5.95 45.91 -43.62
C SER A 70 -5.07 44.67 -43.45
N LEU A 71 -3.87 44.66 -44.03
CA LEU A 71 -2.93 43.53 -43.90
C LEU A 71 -2.41 43.37 -42.47
N LEU A 72 -2.12 44.48 -41.78
CA LEU A 72 -1.73 44.43 -40.37
C LEU A 72 -2.87 43.91 -39.49
N ARG A 73 -4.11 44.39 -39.69
CA ARG A 73 -5.29 43.85 -38.98
C ARG A 73 -5.48 42.35 -39.23
N GLN A 74 -5.29 41.90 -40.47
CA GLN A 74 -5.37 40.49 -40.81
C GLN A 74 -4.26 39.68 -40.14
N HIS A 75 -3.02 40.17 -40.16
CA HIS A 75 -1.88 39.54 -39.49
C HIS A 75 -2.11 39.43 -37.97
N THR A 76 -2.48 40.54 -37.32
CA THR A 76 -2.79 40.55 -35.89
C THR A 76 -3.96 39.63 -35.56
N SER A 77 -4.98 39.56 -36.41
CA SER A 77 -6.10 38.62 -36.24
C SER A 77 -5.62 37.17 -36.33
N ILE A 78 -4.75 36.83 -37.29
CA ILE A 78 -4.21 35.47 -37.45
C ILE A 78 -3.33 35.10 -36.26
N GLU A 79 -2.40 35.97 -35.87
CA GLU A 79 -1.52 35.76 -34.71
C GLU A 79 -2.33 35.62 -33.43
N HIS A 80 -3.32 36.50 -33.21
CA HIS A 80 -4.21 36.41 -32.06
C HIS A 80 -4.97 35.09 -32.02
N THR A 81 -5.50 34.63 -33.16
CA THR A 81 -6.22 33.35 -33.23
C THR A 81 -5.29 32.18 -32.96
N SER A 82 -4.07 32.20 -33.53
CA SER A 82 -3.05 31.17 -33.29
C SER A 82 -2.62 31.12 -31.82
N TYR A 83 -2.37 32.29 -31.22
CA TYR A 83 -1.97 32.41 -29.82
C TYR A 83 -3.08 31.99 -28.86
N SER A 84 -4.31 32.47 -29.08
CA SER A 84 -5.49 32.09 -28.30
C SER A 84 -5.78 30.59 -28.42
N SER A 85 -5.65 30.01 -29.62
CA SER A 85 -5.79 28.57 -29.83
C SER A 85 -4.72 27.79 -29.06
N ALA A 86 -3.44 28.18 -29.16
CA ALA A 86 -2.36 27.52 -28.43
C ALA A 86 -2.55 27.61 -26.91
N ARG A 87 -3.01 28.76 -26.40
CA ARG A 87 -3.32 28.96 -24.98
C ARG A 87 -4.51 28.13 -24.53
N ASN A 88 -5.61 28.11 -25.28
CA ASN A 88 -6.79 27.31 -24.96
C ASN A 88 -6.46 25.82 -24.94
N VAL A 89 -5.60 25.34 -25.86
CA VAL A 89 -5.12 23.96 -25.86
C VAL A 89 -4.26 23.68 -24.63
N ARG A 90 -3.29 24.55 -24.29
CA ARG A 90 -2.47 24.40 -23.07
C ARG A 90 -3.33 24.40 -21.80
N HIS A 91 -4.30 25.31 -21.73
CA HIS A 91 -5.24 25.42 -20.62
C HIS A 91 -6.07 24.14 -20.48
N LEU A 92 -6.67 23.66 -21.58
CA LEU A 92 -7.46 22.44 -21.58
C LEU A 92 -6.61 21.23 -21.16
N ILE A 93 -5.37 21.12 -21.65
CA ILE A 93 -4.44 20.07 -21.22
C ILE A 93 -4.14 20.19 -19.73
N ASP A 94 -3.85 21.39 -19.21
CA ASP A 94 -3.56 21.60 -17.80
C ASP A 94 -4.77 21.27 -16.91
N SER A 95 -5.96 21.76 -17.26
CA SER A 95 -7.22 21.46 -16.55
C SER A 95 -7.57 19.98 -16.59
N LEU A 96 -7.32 19.28 -17.70
CA LEU A 96 -7.51 17.83 -17.79
C LEU A 96 -6.46 17.10 -16.94
N SER A 97 -5.20 17.54 -16.96
CA SER A 97 -4.10 16.91 -16.23
C SER A 97 -4.23 17.03 -14.70
N LYS A 98 -4.90 18.09 -14.23
CA LYS A 98 -5.17 18.36 -12.81
C LYS A 98 -6.38 17.61 -12.25
N ARG A 99 -7.15 16.87 -13.07
CA ARG A 99 -8.30 16.10 -12.56
C ARG A 99 -7.81 14.96 -11.66
N PRO A 100 -8.29 14.88 -10.39
CA PRO A 100 -8.00 13.73 -9.55
C PRO A 100 -8.56 12.45 -10.22
N ASP A 101 -7.84 11.35 -10.05
CA ASP A 101 -8.21 9.99 -10.48
C ASP A 101 -8.28 9.69 -11.99
N VAL A 102 -7.92 10.63 -12.87
CA VAL A 102 -7.80 10.36 -14.31
C VAL A 102 -6.34 10.44 -14.75
N LEU A 103 -5.76 9.29 -15.12
CA LEU A 103 -4.42 9.19 -15.68
C LEU A 103 -4.48 9.32 -17.20
N TYR A 104 -4.05 10.47 -17.73
CA TYR A 104 -3.78 10.63 -19.16
C TYR A 104 -2.38 10.11 -19.48
N GLY A 105 -2.19 9.52 -20.67
CA GLY A 105 -0.88 9.01 -21.11
C GLY A 105 0.16 10.12 -21.30
N GLU A 106 1.44 9.75 -21.30
CA GLU A 106 2.54 10.70 -21.51
C GLU A 106 2.53 11.32 -22.92
N ASN A 107 2.93 12.60 -22.99
CA ASN A 107 3.14 13.32 -24.25
C ASN A 107 4.51 12.97 -24.84
N VAL A 108 4.59 11.81 -25.49
CA VAL A 108 5.86 11.26 -25.99
C VAL A 108 6.25 11.88 -27.34
N PRO A 109 7.53 12.26 -27.56
CA PRO A 109 7.99 12.76 -28.84
C PRO A 109 7.81 11.75 -29.98
N LEU A 110 7.54 12.24 -31.20
CA LEU A 110 7.40 11.40 -32.39
C LEU A 110 8.75 10.89 -32.93
N LEU A 111 9.85 11.59 -32.65
CA LEU A 111 11.18 11.25 -33.16
C LEU A 111 11.97 10.43 -32.15
N GLU A 112 12.32 9.19 -32.49
CA GLU A 112 13.05 8.30 -31.56
C GLU A 112 14.44 8.83 -31.19
N ALA A 113 15.08 9.58 -32.10
CA ALA A 113 16.37 10.23 -31.85
C ALA A 113 16.31 11.29 -30.73
N SER A 114 15.13 11.83 -30.41
CA SER A 114 14.95 12.86 -29.39
C SER A 114 14.66 12.30 -27.99
N PHE A 115 14.45 10.98 -27.84
CA PHE A 115 14.06 10.41 -26.53
C PHE A 115 15.08 10.64 -25.41
N PRO A 116 16.40 10.45 -25.60
CA PRO A 116 17.35 10.65 -24.52
C PRO A 116 17.30 12.08 -23.98
N GLN A 117 17.35 13.07 -24.88
CA GLN A 117 17.31 14.48 -24.51
C GLN A 117 15.97 14.85 -23.87
N TRP A 118 14.86 14.36 -24.42
CA TRP A 118 13.54 14.63 -23.86
C TRP A 118 13.39 14.04 -22.45
N CYS A 119 13.84 12.80 -22.19
CA CYS A 119 13.79 12.20 -20.85
C CYS A 119 14.59 13.01 -19.82
N ILE A 120 15.77 13.50 -20.21
CA ILE A 120 16.64 14.35 -19.37
C ILE A 120 15.94 15.69 -19.06
N GLU A 121 15.37 16.33 -20.08
CA GLU A 121 14.62 17.59 -19.92
C GLU A 121 13.36 17.39 -19.06
N GLN A 122 12.64 16.28 -19.23
CA GLN A 122 11.49 15.95 -18.39
C GLN A 122 11.87 15.81 -16.92
N LEU A 123 12.95 15.09 -16.61
CA LEU A 123 13.41 14.93 -15.23
C LEU A 123 13.78 16.29 -14.60
N ALA A 124 14.43 17.18 -15.36
CA ALA A 124 14.69 18.55 -14.93
C ALA A 124 13.39 19.36 -14.70
N ILE A 125 12.40 19.23 -15.58
CA ILE A 125 11.09 19.88 -15.42
C ILE A 125 10.39 19.36 -14.15
N TRP A 126 10.46 18.06 -13.87
CA TRP A 126 9.85 17.46 -12.68
C TRP A 126 10.49 17.98 -11.40
N GLY A 127 11.83 18.08 -11.36
CA GLY A 127 12.54 18.69 -10.24
C GLY A 127 12.11 20.13 -9.98
N LYS A 128 12.08 20.97 -11.03
CA LYS A 128 11.61 22.37 -10.93
C LYS A 128 10.16 22.46 -10.45
N ALA A 129 9.28 21.59 -10.95
CA ALA A 129 7.86 21.60 -10.59
C ALA A 129 7.61 21.28 -9.11
N ILE A 130 8.50 20.54 -8.45
CA ILE A 130 8.40 20.21 -7.02
C ILE A 130 9.07 21.29 -6.16
N GLY A 131 9.85 22.18 -6.77
CA GLY A 131 10.57 23.27 -6.10
C GLY A 131 12.03 22.93 -5.77
N MET A 132 12.65 21.98 -6.49
CA MET A 132 14.10 21.79 -6.49
C MET A 132 14.73 22.66 -7.58
N GLU A 133 15.93 23.17 -7.32
CA GLU A 133 16.77 23.81 -8.32
C GLU A 133 17.40 22.71 -9.19
N THR A 134 17.38 22.86 -10.52
CA THR A 134 17.87 21.80 -11.41
C THR A 134 18.95 22.35 -12.34
N PHE A 135 20.07 21.66 -12.38
CA PHE A 135 21.19 21.97 -13.26
C PHE A 135 21.46 20.78 -14.18
N THR A 136 21.62 21.03 -15.48
CA THR A 136 21.93 20.00 -16.46
C THR A 136 23.33 20.26 -17.01
N GLU A 137 24.24 19.32 -16.80
CA GLU A 137 25.61 19.39 -17.29
C GLU A 137 25.85 18.32 -18.36
N ASN A 138 26.43 18.71 -19.48
CA ASN A 138 26.83 17.80 -20.55
C ASN A 138 28.31 17.47 -20.37
N LYS A 139 28.62 16.22 -20.03
CA LYS A 139 29.98 15.70 -19.92
C LYS A 139 30.31 14.88 -21.17
N GLU A 140 31.58 14.76 -21.53
CA GLU A 140 32.00 13.99 -22.70
C GLU A 140 31.54 12.52 -22.57
N GLY A 141 30.46 12.17 -23.27
CA GLY A 141 29.87 10.82 -23.28
C GLY A 141 28.71 10.58 -22.29
N GLY A 142 28.21 11.59 -21.58
CA GLY A 142 27.10 11.44 -20.65
C GLY A 142 26.47 12.76 -20.21
N TYR A 143 25.25 12.69 -19.67
CA TYR A 143 24.53 13.86 -19.15
C TYR A 143 24.34 13.70 -17.64
N THR A 144 24.69 14.71 -16.86
CA THR A 144 24.37 14.72 -15.42
C THR A 144 23.23 15.71 -15.19
N VAL A 145 22.17 15.27 -14.51
CA VAL A 145 21.11 16.14 -14.00
C VAL A 145 21.25 16.23 -12.49
N MET A 146 21.58 17.42 -12.00
CA MET A 146 21.68 17.74 -10.59
C MET A 146 20.38 18.37 -10.12
N LEU A 147 19.71 17.73 -9.17
CA LEU A 147 18.51 18.24 -8.49
C LEU A 147 18.92 18.68 -7.08
N ALA A 148 18.98 19.98 -6.84
CA ALA A 148 19.36 20.58 -5.58
C ALA A 148 18.13 21.07 -4.79
N GLY A 149 17.93 20.51 -3.61
CA GLY A 149 17.12 21.09 -2.54
C GLY A 149 17.96 22.02 -1.66
N LYS A 150 17.42 22.41 -0.50
CA LYS A 150 18.15 23.25 0.46
C LYS A 150 19.26 22.49 1.18
N VAL A 151 18.99 21.23 1.52
CA VAL A 151 19.85 20.33 2.29
C VAL A 151 20.20 19.10 1.44
N LEU A 152 19.28 18.59 0.63
CA LEU A 152 19.46 17.42 -0.21
C LEU A 152 19.97 17.79 -1.61
N LEU A 153 20.96 17.07 -2.11
CA LEU A 153 21.44 17.15 -3.49
C LEU A 153 21.35 15.75 -4.14
N ILE A 154 20.74 15.66 -5.31
CA ILE A 154 20.59 14.41 -6.07
C ILE A 154 21.24 14.58 -7.43
N ASP A 155 22.36 13.89 -7.66
CA ASP A 155 23.04 13.84 -8.95
C ASP A 155 22.62 12.58 -9.71
N VAL A 156 22.01 12.75 -10.88
CA VAL A 156 21.60 11.65 -11.76
C VAL A 156 22.50 11.64 -12.99
N ASP A 157 23.35 10.63 -13.10
CA ASP A 157 24.24 10.43 -14.24
C ASP A 157 23.57 9.53 -15.29
N PHE A 158 23.46 10.03 -16.52
CA PHE A 158 22.96 9.29 -17.68
C PHE A 158 24.09 8.96 -18.65
N SER A 159 24.12 7.73 -19.13
CA SER A 159 24.97 7.30 -20.23
C SER A 159 24.12 7.09 -21.48
N ILE A 160 24.55 7.68 -22.61
CA ILE A 160 23.87 7.55 -23.89
C ILE A 160 24.74 6.69 -24.81
N LYS A 161 24.20 5.53 -25.20
CA LYS A 161 24.83 4.63 -26.17
C LYS A 161 24.40 5.03 -27.58
N HIS A 162 25.36 5.53 -28.36
CA HIS A 162 25.16 5.95 -29.75
C HIS A 162 25.47 4.83 -30.76
N GLU A 163 25.17 3.57 -30.43
CA GLU A 163 25.39 2.43 -31.36
C GLU A 163 24.56 2.58 -32.64
N ASN A 164 23.35 3.15 -32.55
CA ASN A 164 22.51 3.53 -33.69
C ASN A 164 22.15 5.03 -33.61
N PRO A 165 22.52 5.86 -34.59
CA PRO A 165 22.26 7.30 -34.55
C PRO A 165 20.76 7.65 -34.62
N PHE A 166 19.94 6.75 -35.20
CA PHE A 166 18.48 6.91 -35.29
C PHE A 166 17.74 6.40 -34.05
N LYS A 167 18.40 5.63 -33.19
CA LYS A 167 17.83 5.05 -31.98
C LYS A 167 18.87 5.02 -30.85
N PRO A 168 19.27 6.19 -30.33
CA PRO A 168 20.17 6.26 -29.18
C PRO A 168 19.49 5.68 -27.94
N ILE A 169 20.23 4.88 -27.17
CA ILE A 169 19.73 4.24 -25.95
C ILE A 169 20.23 5.02 -24.74
N ILE A 170 19.32 5.45 -23.88
CA ILE A 170 19.62 6.10 -22.60
C ILE A 170 19.57 5.07 -21.46
N THR A 171 20.62 5.01 -20.67
CA THR A 171 20.72 4.20 -19.45
C THR A 171 21.13 5.10 -18.30
N VAL A 172 20.57 4.85 -17.11
CA VAL A 172 20.98 5.56 -15.89
C VAL A 172 22.29 4.92 -15.42
N ALA A 173 23.39 5.67 -15.43
CA ALA A 173 24.70 5.19 -15.00
C ALA A 173 24.82 5.14 -13.47
N GLY A 174 24.11 6.03 -12.78
CA GLY A 174 23.98 6.01 -11.33
C GLY A 174 23.24 7.25 -10.80
N VAL A 175 22.71 7.13 -9.60
CA VAL A 175 22.19 8.25 -8.82
C VAL A 175 23.04 8.40 -7.57
N LYS A 176 23.41 9.62 -7.21
CA LYS A 176 24.12 9.93 -5.98
C LYS A 176 23.32 10.95 -5.18
N THR A 177 22.86 10.55 -4.01
CA THR A 177 22.24 11.45 -3.05
C THR A 177 23.28 11.89 -2.02
N SER A 178 23.39 13.19 -1.82
CA SER A 178 24.31 13.81 -0.88
C SER A 178 23.62 14.90 -0.06
N ASN A 179 24.15 15.16 1.13
CA ASN A 179 23.63 16.18 2.04
C ASN A 179 24.59 17.39 2.08
N ALA A 180 24.08 18.55 1.70
CA ALA A 180 24.80 19.81 1.62
C ALA A 180 25.31 20.31 2.98
N LEU A 181 24.66 19.95 4.10
CA LEU A 181 25.08 20.37 5.44
C LEU A 181 26.33 19.61 5.95
N LEU A 182 26.69 18.50 5.31
CA LEU A 182 27.85 17.66 5.67
C LEU A 182 29.04 17.84 4.71
N ALA A 183 28.98 18.85 3.82
CA ALA A 183 30.04 19.18 2.87
C ALA A 183 31.30 19.71 3.60
N GLY A 184 32.13 18.78 4.07
CA GLY A 184 33.35 19.06 4.83
C GLY A 184 33.92 17.86 5.61
N SER A 185 33.13 16.81 5.83
CA SER A 185 33.62 15.53 6.37
C SER A 185 34.05 14.61 5.21
N PRO A 186 35.23 13.95 5.27
CA PRO A 186 35.66 12.99 4.24
C PRO A 186 34.74 11.76 4.13
N ASN A 187 33.81 11.59 5.05
CA ASN A 187 32.71 10.62 4.98
C ASN A 187 31.42 11.35 4.62
N THR A 188 31.25 11.72 3.35
CA THR A 188 29.92 12.03 2.83
C THR A 188 29.09 10.75 2.98
N ILE A 189 28.10 10.77 3.87
CA ILE A 189 27.15 9.65 4.04
C ILE A 189 26.41 9.56 2.70
N THR A 190 26.78 8.58 1.89
CA THR A 190 26.14 8.27 0.62
C THR A 190 25.08 7.22 0.89
N PHE A 191 23.84 7.52 0.53
CA PHE A 191 22.71 6.65 0.83
C PHE A 191 22.58 5.57 -0.25
N THR A 192 23.46 4.57 -0.19
CA THR A 192 23.57 3.53 -1.23
C THR A 192 22.26 2.83 -1.56
N MET A 193 21.39 2.55 -0.57
CA MET A 193 20.09 1.91 -0.81
C MET A 193 19.09 2.86 -1.48
N LEU A 194 19.04 4.13 -1.07
CA LEU A 194 18.20 5.15 -1.70
C LEU A 194 18.66 5.42 -3.14
N ASP A 195 19.97 5.48 -3.37
CA ASP A 195 20.59 5.67 -4.68
C ASP A 195 20.18 4.55 -5.66
N THR A 196 20.25 3.29 -5.22
CA THR A 196 19.79 2.15 -6.04
C THR A 196 18.29 2.24 -6.33
N PHE A 197 17.46 2.59 -5.34
CA PHE A 197 16.02 2.73 -5.54
C PHE A 197 15.64 3.84 -6.53
N LEU A 198 16.29 4.99 -6.45
CA LEU A 198 16.07 6.09 -7.39
C LEU A 198 16.58 5.73 -8.79
N THR A 199 17.73 5.06 -8.87
CA THR A 199 18.28 4.55 -10.14
C THR A 199 17.28 3.61 -10.80
N ASP A 200 16.80 2.59 -10.09
CA ASP A 200 15.83 1.61 -10.61
C ASP A 200 14.51 2.27 -11.04
N SER A 201 14.01 3.23 -10.26
CA SER A 201 12.76 3.92 -10.55
C SER A 201 12.85 4.77 -11.82
N ILE A 202 13.96 5.50 -12.00
CA ILE A 202 14.21 6.34 -13.19
C ILE A 202 14.52 5.45 -14.39
N GLU A 203 15.30 4.38 -14.22
CA GLU A 203 15.64 3.44 -15.28
C GLU A 203 14.39 2.73 -15.82
N LYS A 204 13.48 2.25 -14.95
CA LYS A 204 12.20 1.66 -15.37
C LYS A 204 11.41 2.61 -16.28
N TYR A 205 11.38 3.91 -15.95
CA TYR A 205 10.75 4.93 -16.79
C TYR A 205 11.47 5.11 -18.13
N CYS A 206 12.80 5.25 -18.12
CA CYS A 206 13.61 5.39 -19.32
C CYS A 206 13.46 4.18 -20.26
N VAL A 207 13.45 2.96 -19.72
CA VAL A 207 13.28 1.73 -20.50
C VAL A 207 11.90 1.66 -21.13
N GLU A 208 10.84 2.00 -20.40
CA GLU A 208 9.48 2.02 -20.95
C GLU A 208 9.34 3.04 -22.10
N MET A 209 9.97 4.21 -21.98
CA MET A 209 9.95 5.25 -23.00
C MET A 209 10.72 4.87 -24.27
N GLN A 210 11.73 4.03 -24.17
CA GLN A 210 12.53 3.57 -25.31
C GLN A 210 11.92 2.39 -26.07
N LYS A 211 10.81 1.80 -25.59
CA LYS A 211 10.07 0.76 -26.32
C LYS A 211 9.50 1.31 -27.62
N SER A 212 9.34 0.46 -28.63
CA SER A 212 8.73 0.85 -29.91
C SER A 212 7.28 1.30 -29.73
N GLU A 213 6.77 2.16 -30.61
CA GLU A 213 5.40 2.70 -30.56
C GLU A 213 4.32 1.62 -30.43
N THR A 214 4.49 0.48 -31.13
CA THR A 214 3.54 -0.65 -31.08
C THR A 214 3.48 -1.38 -29.74
N THR A 215 4.54 -1.27 -28.93
CA THR A 215 4.70 -2.00 -27.65
C THR A 215 4.68 -1.08 -26.43
N ARG A 216 4.69 0.23 -26.64
CA ARG A 216 4.83 1.24 -25.60
C ARG A 216 3.49 1.47 -24.92
N ASN A 217 3.46 1.31 -23.59
CA ASN A 217 2.27 1.63 -22.83
C ASN A 217 2.39 3.04 -22.23
N THR A 218 1.71 4.01 -22.86
CA THR A 218 1.73 5.42 -22.45
C THR A 218 1.09 5.65 -21.08
N LEU A 219 0.12 4.82 -20.67
CA LEU A 219 -0.50 4.88 -19.35
C LEU A 219 0.47 4.36 -18.28
N TYR A 220 1.14 3.25 -18.55
CA TYR A 220 2.14 2.71 -17.62
C TYR A 220 3.30 3.69 -17.41
N ALA A 221 3.77 4.34 -18.48
CA ALA A 221 4.76 5.41 -18.38
C ALA A 221 4.29 6.60 -17.50
N ALA A 222 3.03 7.01 -17.62
CA ALA A 222 2.45 8.05 -16.77
C ALA A 222 2.39 7.60 -15.30
N THR A 223 2.09 6.33 -15.02
CA THR A 223 2.15 5.78 -13.65
C THR A 223 3.56 5.78 -13.08
N LEU A 224 4.57 5.42 -13.88
CA LEU A 224 5.98 5.46 -13.49
C LEU A 224 6.43 6.90 -13.21
N ARG A 225 6.07 7.86 -14.08
CA ARG A 225 6.32 9.28 -13.82
C ARG A 225 5.70 9.74 -12.51
N ARG A 226 4.42 9.42 -12.27
CA ARG A 226 3.72 9.81 -11.03
C ARG A 226 4.42 9.22 -9.81
N SER A 227 4.93 7.98 -9.92
CA SER A 227 5.74 7.35 -8.89
C SER A 227 7.03 8.14 -8.61
N VAL A 228 7.83 8.44 -9.64
CA VAL A 228 9.06 9.23 -9.50
C VAL A 228 8.78 10.63 -8.93
N LEU A 229 7.75 11.31 -9.43
CA LEU A 229 7.33 12.63 -8.95
C LEU A 229 6.91 12.59 -7.47
N ASN A 230 6.17 11.56 -7.05
CA ASN A 230 5.77 11.37 -5.66
C ASN A 230 6.97 11.10 -4.74
N ASN A 231 7.96 10.33 -5.22
CA ASN A 231 9.20 10.07 -4.49
C ASN A 231 9.99 11.36 -4.29
N LEU A 232 10.16 12.16 -5.36
CA LEU A 232 10.82 13.47 -5.28
C LEU A 232 10.04 14.45 -4.38
N ARG A 233 8.71 14.47 -4.42
CA ARG A 233 7.87 15.30 -3.52
C ARG A 233 8.10 14.96 -2.06
N TYR A 234 8.21 13.67 -1.75
CA TYR A 234 8.48 13.22 -0.39
C TYR A 234 9.89 13.63 0.07
N LEU A 235 10.89 13.47 -0.80
CA LEU A 235 12.26 13.92 -0.50
C LEU A 235 12.33 15.44 -0.26
N VAL A 236 11.57 16.25 -1.01
CA VAL A 236 11.48 17.70 -0.78
C VAL A 236 10.73 18.04 0.51
N LEU A 237 9.75 17.23 0.92
CA LEU A 237 9.12 17.37 2.23
C LEU A 237 10.16 17.17 3.35
N LEU A 238 10.94 16.08 3.27
CA LEU A 238 12.03 15.83 4.23
C LEU A 238 13.09 16.94 4.19
N ASP A 239 13.44 17.46 3.01
CA ASP A 239 14.40 18.56 2.83
C ASP A 239 13.93 19.85 3.53
N ARG A 240 12.64 20.17 3.41
CA ARG A 240 12.04 21.33 4.10
C ARG A 240 12.12 21.18 5.61
N LEU A 241 11.86 19.99 6.15
CA LEU A 241 11.97 19.71 7.58
C LEU A 241 13.42 19.73 8.06
N ALA A 242 14.33 19.19 7.25
CA ALA A 242 15.75 19.20 7.54
C ALA A 242 16.32 20.63 7.58
N SER A 243 15.80 21.53 6.76
CA SER A 243 16.24 22.93 6.72
C SER A 243 15.83 23.78 7.94
N ARG A 244 14.98 23.27 8.85
CA ARG A 244 14.31 24.08 9.87
C ARG A 244 14.96 24.11 11.27
N ASN A 245 15.82 23.17 11.71
CA ASN A 245 16.74 23.26 12.88
C ASN A 245 17.46 21.93 13.26
N ASP A 246 18.44 22.02 14.18
CA ASP A 246 19.47 21.10 14.78
C ASP A 246 19.35 19.55 14.74
N GLY A 247 18.23 18.97 14.33
CA GLY A 247 18.05 17.54 14.09
C GLY A 247 17.83 17.20 12.62
N GLY A 248 17.93 18.18 11.72
CA GLY A 248 17.46 18.07 10.34
C GLY A 248 18.01 16.87 9.55
N VAL A 249 19.26 16.50 9.82
CA VAL A 249 19.91 15.34 9.19
C VAL A 249 19.27 14.02 9.63
N ARG A 250 18.72 13.93 10.85
CA ARG A 250 18.05 12.74 11.39
C ARG A 250 16.88 12.29 10.52
N TRP A 251 16.15 13.23 9.92
CA TRP A 251 15.05 12.89 9.00
C TRP A 251 15.49 12.05 7.79
N PHE A 252 16.76 12.12 7.41
CA PHE A 252 17.36 11.30 6.35
C PHE A 252 18.16 10.13 6.93
N THR A 253 18.93 10.33 8.01
CA THR A 253 19.79 9.29 8.57
C THR A 253 19.05 8.26 9.42
N ASP A 254 17.91 8.60 10.02
CA ASP A 254 17.15 7.69 10.89
C ASP A 254 16.76 6.41 10.13
N MET A 255 16.40 6.51 8.85
CA MET A 255 16.05 5.34 8.03
C MET A 255 17.26 4.46 7.73
N ASP A 256 18.41 5.04 7.38
CA ASP A 256 19.60 4.29 7.04
C ASP A 256 20.33 3.73 8.28
N GLU A 257 20.17 4.33 9.45
CA GLU A 257 20.59 3.77 10.73
C GLU A 257 19.67 2.63 11.19
N LEU A 258 18.36 2.76 10.94
CA LEU A 258 17.37 1.76 11.33
C LEU A 258 17.42 0.50 10.44
N CYS A 259 17.70 0.64 9.14
CA CYS A 259 17.67 -0.51 8.22
C CYS A 259 18.64 -1.65 8.62
N PRO A 260 19.94 -1.41 8.91
CA PRO A 260 20.86 -2.46 9.34
C PRO A 260 20.46 -3.12 10.66
N THR A 261 19.89 -2.36 11.60
CA THR A 261 19.44 -2.90 12.89
C THR A 261 18.19 -3.77 12.72
N LEU A 262 17.26 -3.38 11.86
CA LEU A 262 16.11 -4.21 11.53
C LEU A 262 16.50 -5.48 10.76
N PHE A 263 17.48 -5.40 9.85
CA PHE A 263 18.00 -6.58 9.16
C PHE A 263 18.72 -7.54 10.10
N SER A 264 19.47 -7.04 11.10
CA SER A 264 20.11 -7.92 12.08
C SER A 264 19.09 -8.65 12.95
N VAL A 265 18.01 -7.97 13.37
CA VAL A 265 16.88 -8.62 14.05
C VAL A 265 16.23 -9.68 13.16
N ALA A 266 15.87 -9.33 11.93
CA ALA A 266 15.27 -10.28 10.99
C ALA A 266 16.19 -11.50 10.72
N THR A 267 17.51 -11.29 10.71
CA THR A 267 18.50 -12.36 10.57
C THR A 267 18.49 -13.29 11.77
N THR A 268 18.53 -12.75 12.99
CA THR A 268 18.46 -13.57 14.22
C THR A 268 17.17 -14.37 14.33
N GLU A 269 16.04 -13.80 13.89
CA GLU A 269 14.75 -14.49 13.90
C GLU A 269 14.67 -15.58 12.83
N ALA A 270 15.21 -15.32 11.64
CA ALA A 270 15.32 -16.32 10.58
C ALA A 270 16.23 -17.48 11.00
N GLU A 271 17.35 -17.22 11.69
CA GLU A 271 18.22 -18.26 12.25
C GLU A 271 17.54 -19.08 13.34
N ALA A 272 16.78 -18.44 14.23
CA ALA A 272 16.00 -19.15 15.24
C ALA A 272 14.94 -20.08 14.62
N ILE A 273 14.28 -19.63 13.54
CA ILE A 273 13.29 -20.44 12.80
C ILE A 273 13.97 -21.57 12.04
N SER A 274 15.09 -21.31 11.36
CA SER A 274 15.81 -22.32 10.59
C SER A 274 16.37 -23.42 11.50
N ALA A 275 16.90 -23.06 12.67
CA ALA A 275 17.31 -23.99 13.73
C ALA A 275 16.13 -24.81 14.26
N SER A 276 14.99 -24.17 14.54
CA SER A 276 13.76 -24.86 15.01
C SER A 276 13.23 -25.89 14.00
N LEU A 277 13.47 -25.68 12.70
CA LEU A 277 12.98 -26.56 11.64
C LEU A 277 14.05 -27.51 11.08
N SER A 278 15.29 -27.41 11.57
CA SER A 278 16.45 -28.15 11.03
C SER A 278 16.64 -27.94 9.51
N MET A 279 16.39 -26.73 9.02
CA MET A 279 16.55 -26.35 7.61
C MET A 279 17.68 -25.33 7.44
N PRO A 280 18.36 -25.29 6.28
CA PRO A 280 19.44 -24.34 6.05
C PRO A 280 18.97 -22.88 5.90
N LYS A 281 17.69 -22.68 5.52
CA LYS A 281 17.06 -21.38 5.30
C LYS A 281 15.66 -21.38 5.93
N ALA A 282 15.23 -20.23 6.44
CA ALA A 282 13.90 -20.07 7.00
C ALA A 282 12.86 -19.84 5.87
N PRO A 283 11.75 -20.60 5.85
CA PRO A 283 10.64 -20.33 4.93
C PRO A 283 9.98 -18.98 5.24
N LEU A 284 9.78 -18.15 4.21
CA LEU A 284 9.20 -16.81 4.36
C LEU A 284 7.79 -16.84 4.97
N ASP A 285 6.98 -17.84 4.64
CA ASP A 285 5.63 -18.00 5.21
C ASP A 285 5.66 -18.23 6.73
N ILE A 286 6.57 -19.06 7.23
CA ILE A 286 6.73 -19.31 8.67
C ILE A 286 7.31 -18.10 9.37
N PHE A 287 8.27 -17.41 8.72
CA PHE A 287 8.83 -16.17 9.21
C PHE A 287 7.72 -15.14 9.46
N LEU A 288 6.91 -14.81 8.46
CA LEU A 288 5.85 -13.81 8.61
C LEU A 288 4.78 -14.14 9.66
N ILE A 289 4.57 -15.44 9.95
CA ILE A 289 3.59 -15.88 10.96
C ILE A 289 4.18 -15.85 12.39
N ARG A 290 5.48 -16.16 12.57
CA ARG A 290 6.10 -16.33 13.89
C ARG A 290 7.00 -15.17 14.33
N SER A 291 7.60 -14.45 13.39
CA SER A 291 8.59 -13.40 13.62
C SER A 291 8.08 -12.04 13.16
N HIS A 292 8.85 -10.98 13.42
CA HIS A 292 8.42 -9.62 13.06
C HIS A 292 8.19 -9.48 11.54
N SER A 293 7.38 -8.48 11.17
CA SER A 293 7.17 -8.13 9.77
C SER A 293 8.51 -7.84 9.09
N LEU A 294 8.73 -8.43 7.91
CA LEU A 294 10.01 -8.32 7.20
C LEU A 294 10.22 -6.86 6.73
N PRO A 295 11.30 -6.19 7.15
CA PRO A 295 11.61 -4.84 6.67
C PRO A 295 12.01 -4.88 5.18
N LEU A 296 11.35 -4.06 4.39
CA LEU A 296 11.56 -3.83 2.97
C LEU A 296 11.83 -2.34 2.76
N PRO A 297 13.08 -1.89 2.95
CA PRO A 297 13.42 -0.50 2.74
C PRO A 297 13.37 -0.14 1.26
N TYR A 298 12.86 1.05 0.97
CA TYR A 298 12.80 1.61 -0.38
C TYR A 298 12.04 0.70 -1.36
N LEU A 299 10.87 0.21 -0.96
CA LEU A 299 10.02 -0.64 -1.83
C LEU A 299 9.22 0.22 -2.82
N THR A 300 8.34 1.08 -2.30
CA THR A 300 7.39 1.86 -3.10
C THR A 300 7.69 3.36 -3.06
N MET A 301 8.30 3.82 -1.97
CA MET A 301 8.65 5.21 -1.72
C MET A 301 9.98 5.28 -0.96
N PRO A 302 10.62 6.46 -0.86
CA PRO A 302 11.84 6.66 -0.08
C PRO A 302 11.58 6.64 1.44
N SER A 303 11.09 5.49 1.91
CA SER A 303 10.80 5.18 3.31
C SER A 303 10.88 3.66 3.54
N ILE A 304 10.62 3.22 4.77
CA ILE A 304 10.59 1.80 5.12
C ILE A 304 9.18 1.21 4.97
N SER A 305 9.10 0.08 4.26
CA SER A 305 7.88 -0.73 4.20
C SER A 305 8.10 -2.02 4.98
N PHE A 306 7.03 -2.58 5.53
CA PHE A 306 7.05 -3.82 6.28
C PHE A 306 6.11 -4.82 5.62
N LEU A 307 6.64 -5.98 5.21
CA LEU A 307 5.80 -7.08 4.76
C LEU A 307 5.20 -7.74 5.99
N THR A 308 3.90 -7.57 6.18
CA THR A 308 3.18 -8.01 7.39
C THR A 308 2.56 -9.38 7.22
N TYR A 309 2.03 -9.67 6.03
CA TYR A 309 1.43 -10.96 5.72
C TYR A 309 1.54 -11.29 4.23
N LEU A 310 1.71 -12.59 3.94
CA LEU A 310 1.73 -13.15 2.59
C LEU A 310 0.78 -14.35 2.55
N SER A 311 -0.20 -14.32 1.65
CA SER A 311 -1.10 -15.45 1.45
C SER A 311 -0.34 -16.68 0.96
N PRO A 312 -0.78 -17.90 1.30
CA PRO A 312 -0.11 -19.12 0.83
C PRO A 312 -0.03 -19.22 -0.70
N ALA A 313 -1.04 -18.70 -1.41
CA ALA A 313 -1.06 -18.67 -2.87
C ALA A 313 0.00 -17.70 -3.45
N ALA A 314 0.14 -16.51 -2.87
CA ALA A 314 1.17 -15.55 -3.26
C ALA A 314 2.57 -16.08 -2.97
N TYR A 315 2.77 -16.69 -1.80
CA TYR A 315 4.04 -17.33 -1.43
C TYR A 315 4.45 -18.46 -2.37
N LEU A 316 3.54 -19.38 -2.70
CA LEU A 316 3.84 -20.46 -3.66
C LEU A 316 4.14 -19.92 -5.07
N SER A 317 3.43 -18.86 -5.47
CA SER A 317 3.70 -18.19 -6.76
C SER A 317 5.08 -17.53 -6.78
N LEU A 318 5.49 -16.98 -5.63
CA LEU A 318 6.77 -16.33 -5.44
C LEU A 318 7.91 -17.37 -5.45
N ILE A 319 7.79 -18.49 -4.73
CA ILE A 319 8.77 -19.59 -4.78
C ILE A 319 8.94 -20.13 -6.21
N ARG A 320 7.84 -20.28 -6.97
CA ARG A 320 7.90 -20.78 -8.35
C ARG A 320 8.64 -19.84 -9.31
N LYS A 321 8.68 -18.55 -8.99
CA LYS A 321 9.34 -17.51 -9.80
C LYS A 321 10.69 -17.09 -9.23
N ALA A 322 11.01 -17.51 -8.01
CA ALA A 322 12.26 -17.18 -7.34
C ALA A 322 13.45 -17.68 -8.15
N SER A 323 14.45 -16.82 -8.29
CA SER A 323 15.71 -17.17 -8.91
C SER A 323 16.63 -17.76 -7.85
N ASN A 324 17.34 -18.85 -8.16
CA ASN A 324 18.32 -19.45 -7.24
C ASN A 324 19.62 -18.62 -7.12
N GLN A 325 19.56 -17.31 -7.32
CA GLN A 325 20.73 -16.44 -7.20
C GLN A 325 21.11 -16.27 -5.72
N PRO A 326 22.41 -16.34 -5.39
CA PRO A 326 22.87 -16.11 -4.03
C PRO A 326 22.67 -14.64 -3.65
N ASP A 327 22.01 -14.41 -2.52
CA ASP A 327 21.87 -13.06 -1.95
C ASP A 327 23.22 -12.48 -1.50
N PRO A 328 23.36 -11.14 -1.52
CA PRO A 328 24.46 -10.46 -0.86
C PRO A 328 24.57 -10.84 0.63
N LEU A 329 25.81 -10.83 1.15
CA LEU A 329 26.21 -11.33 2.49
C LEU A 329 25.56 -10.68 3.73
N ASN A 330 24.56 -9.82 3.60
CA ASN A 330 23.97 -9.03 4.70
C ASN A 330 22.45 -9.18 4.84
N TYR A 331 21.84 -10.15 4.16
CA TYR A 331 20.40 -10.35 4.18
C TYR A 331 19.99 -11.57 5.02
N PRO A 332 18.78 -11.54 5.62
CA PRO A 332 18.28 -12.65 6.42
C PRO A 332 18.25 -13.95 5.59
N PRO A 333 18.64 -15.10 6.16
CA PRO A 333 18.73 -16.38 5.45
C PRO A 333 17.33 -16.96 5.17
N LEU A 334 16.66 -16.39 4.18
CA LEU A 334 15.33 -16.78 3.72
C LEU A 334 15.42 -17.73 2.52
N ASP A 335 14.34 -18.50 2.33
CA ASP A 335 14.16 -19.39 1.19
C ASP A 335 14.04 -18.62 -0.14
N VAL A 336 13.50 -17.41 -0.12
CA VAL A 336 13.43 -16.51 -1.28
C VAL A 336 14.25 -15.24 -1.06
N SER A 337 14.95 -14.82 -2.13
CA SER A 337 15.77 -13.63 -2.12
C SER A 337 14.95 -12.35 -1.95
N LEU A 338 15.51 -11.36 -1.25
CA LEU A 338 14.85 -10.05 -1.06
C LEU A 338 14.67 -9.31 -2.38
N SER A 339 15.57 -9.51 -3.34
CA SER A 339 15.46 -8.95 -4.70
C SER A 339 14.27 -9.54 -5.47
N ASP A 340 14.04 -10.85 -5.35
CA ASP A 340 12.87 -11.50 -5.92
C ASP A 340 11.58 -11.05 -5.23
N ILE A 341 11.60 -10.90 -3.90
CA ILE A 341 10.45 -10.37 -3.15
C ILE A 341 10.09 -8.98 -3.67
N LYS A 342 11.04 -8.04 -3.70
CA LYS A 342 10.82 -6.65 -4.15
C LYS A 342 10.27 -6.58 -5.57
N SER A 343 10.84 -7.34 -6.51
CA SER A 343 10.41 -7.31 -7.91
C SER A 343 9.01 -7.87 -8.14
N HIS A 344 8.56 -8.81 -7.30
CA HIS A 344 7.26 -9.45 -7.48
C HIS A 344 6.13 -8.81 -6.65
N LEU A 345 6.44 -8.10 -5.56
CA LEU A 345 5.43 -7.46 -4.70
C LEU A 345 4.62 -6.38 -5.43
N ASP A 346 5.21 -5.69 -6.41
CA ASP A 346 4.51 -4.71 -7.25
C ASP A 346 3.46 -5.37 -8.17
N VAL A 347 3.65 -6.65 -8.50
CA VAL A 347 2.76 -7.41 -9.41
C VAL A 347 1.61 -8.06 -8.65
N PHE A 348 1.79 -8.35 -7.36
CA PHE A 348 0.77 -9.00 -6.55
C PHE A 348 -0.24 -7.99 -6.00
N GLY A 349 -1.41 -7.90 -6.65
CA GLY A 349 -2.53 -7.09 -6.17
C GLY A 349 -3.42 -7.76 -5.11
N LYS A 350 -3.30 -9.08 -4.90
CA LYS A 350 -4.15 -9.86 -3.97
C LYS A 350 -3.30 -10.73 -3.05
N GLY A 351 -3.68 -10.82 -1.78
CA GLY A 351 -3.06 -11.70 -0.80
C GLY A 351 -1.68 -11.28 -0.31
N VAL A 352 -1.39 -9.97 -0.32
CA VAL A 352 -0.15 -9.38 0.18
C VAL A 352 -0.47 -8.13 0.99
N THR A 353 -0.10 -8.11 2.27
CA THR A 353 -0.30 -6.96 3.15
C THR A 353 1.03 -6.28 3.46
N ILE A 354 1.18 -5.03 3.01
CA ILE A 354 2.38 -4.21 3.22
C ILE A 354 1.97 -2.98 4.01
N ALA A 355 2.73 -2.68 5.05
CA ALA A 355 2.58 -1.47 5.84
C ALA A 355 3.75 -0.53 5.53
N THR A 356 3.49 0.63 4.95
CA THR A 356 4.52 1.62 4.65
C THR A 356 4.52 2.74 5.67
N LEU A 357 5.66 2.95 6.32
CA LEU A 357 5.86 4.05 7.26
C LEU A 357 6.27 5.30 6.47
N TYR A 358 5.55 6.41 6.62
CA TYR A 358 5.93 7.66 6.00
C TYR A 358 5.50 8.87 6.83
N LEU A 359 6.09 10.02 6.53
CA LEU A 359 5.76 11.28 7.18
C LEU A 359 4.66 12.03 6.43
N GLU A 360 3.57 12.35 7.13
CA GLU A 360 2.44 13.11 6.57
C GLU A 360 2.29 14.44 7.31
N GLN A 361 1.93 15.49 6.55
CA GLN A 361 1.50 16.75 7.15
C GLN A 361 0.04 16.61 7.57
N LEU A 362 -0.24 16.72 8.87
CA LEU A 362 -1.61 16.68 9.38
C LEU A 362 -2.31 17.99 8.97
N SER A 363 -3.39 17.87 8.22
CA SER A 363 -4.32 18.99 8.03
C SER A 363 -5.17 19.19 9.30
N ASP A 364 -5.52 20.44 9.63
CA ASP A 364 -6.28 20.83 10.84
C ASP A 364 -7.66 20.13 11.02
N ALA A 365 -8.09 19.32 10.04
CA ALA A 365 -9.32 18.52 10.09
C ALA A 365 -9.17 17.17 10.81
N HIS A 366 -7.96 16.76 11.20
CA HIS A 366 -7.76 15.51 11.94
C HIS A 366 -8.03 15.72 13.44
N LEU A 367 -9.18 15.25 13.90
CA LEU A 367 -9.61 15.22 15.31
C LEU A 367 -8.74 14.35 16.25
N TYR A 368 -7.53 13.97 15.85
CA TYR A 368 -6.60 13.26 16.71
C TYR A 368 -5.91 14.26 17.63
N SER A 369 -6.42 14.38 18.86
CA SER A 369 -5.74 15.14 19.91
C SER A 369 -4.32 14.60 20.06
N GLN A 370 -3.31 15.47 19.97
CA GLN A 370 -1.87 15.22 20.21
C GLN A 370 -1.57 14.73 21.65
N SER A 371 -2.58 14.29 22.39
CA SER A 371 -2.51 13.90 23.80
C SER A 371 -2.13 12.44 24.01
N ILE A 372 -1.83 11.67 22.97
CA ILE A 372 -1.15 10.38 23.12
C ILE A 372 0.34 10.67 23.34
N LEU A 373 0.67 11.32 24.46
CA LEU A 373 1.97 11.10 25.07
C LEU A 373 1.97 9.61 25.39
N MET A 374 2.68 8.81 24.58
CA MET A 374 3.02 7.44 24.91
C MET A 374 3.86 7.52 26.19
N LEU A 375 3.20 7.53 27.35
CA LEU A 375 3.90 7.26 28.60
C LEU A 375 4.48 5.86 28.45
N ASP A 376 5.78 5.74 28.76
CA ASP A 376 6.66 4.57 28.79
C ASP A 376 6.15 3.37 29.64
N MET A 377 4.86 3.34 29.97
CA MET A 377 4.19 2.28 30.73
C MET A 377 3.31 1.39 29.84
N THR A 378 3.64 1.26 28.55
CA THR A 378 2.98 0.27 27.69
C THR A 378 3.51 -1.13 28.07
N ILE A 379 2.59 -2.07 28.28
CA ILE A 379 2.92 -3.50 28.41
C ILE A 379 3.58 -3.91 27.10
N ARG A 380 4.90 -3.94 27.08
CA ARG A 380 5.69 -4.24 25.87
C ARG A 380 5.32 -5.65 25.39
N PRO A 381 4.89 -5.84 24.14
CA PRO A 381 4.60 -7.16 23.62
C PRO A 381 5.84 -8.06 23.78
N THR A 382 5.66 -9.24 24.35
CA THR A 382 6.75 -10.20 24.57
C THR A 382 6.97 -11.00 23.31
N PHE A 383 8.17 -10.94 22.74
CA PHE A 383 8.52 -11.66 21.51
C PHE A 383 9.31 -12.92 21.83
N PRO A 384 8.79 -14.13 21.49
CA PRO A 384 9.41 -15.38 21.92
C PRO A 384 10.67 -15.76 21.12
N LEU A 385 10.84 -15.26 19.89
CA LEU A 385 11.93 -15.66 18.99
C LEU A 385 13.22 -14.85 19.16
N SER A 386 13.12 -13.60 19.59
CA SER A 386 14.25 -12.71 19.80
C SER A 386 14.02 -11.88 21.06
N PRO A 387 14.45 -12.34 22.25
CA PRO A 387 14.27 -11.58 23.49
C PRO A 387 15.12 -10.29 23.53
N THR A 388 16.14 -10.19 22.67
CA THR A 388 16.97 -8.99 22.51
C THR A 388 16.28 -7.89 21.70
N SER A 389 15.31 -8.21 20.83
CA SER A 389 14.53 -7.20 20.10
C SER A 389 13.63 -6.38 21.01
N VAL A 390 13.28 -6.91 22.19
CA VAL A 390 12.54 -6.22 23.25
C VAL A 390 13.30 -4.99 23.75
N GLN A 391 14.60 -4.81 23.45
CA GLN A 391 15.39 -3.63 23.84
C GLN A 391 15.54 -2.58 22.72
N LEU A 392 15.12 -2.89 21.49
CA LEU A 392 15.18 -1.95 20.38
C LEU A 392 13.99 -1.00 20.45
N ASP A 393 14.23 0.15 21.09
CA ASP A 393 13.32 1.28 21.06
C ASP A 393 13.92 2.36 20.18
N HIS A 394 13.17 2.79 19.15
CA HIS A 394 13.59 3.85 18.27
C HIS A 394 12.52 4.94 18.29
N ALA A 395 12.86 6.07 18.90
CA ALA A 395 12.03 7.26 18.89
C ALA A 395 12.31 8.05 17.61
N PHE A 396 11.34 8.03 16.69
CA PHE A 396 11.42 8.86 15.49
C PHE A 396 11.38 10.34 15.85
N SER A 397 12.09 11.16 15.08
CA SER A 397 12.10 12.61 15.21
C SER A 397 10.66 13.17 15.14
N GLN A 398 10.29 14.04 16.10
CA GLN A 398 9.00 14.75 16.14
C GLN A 398 9.23 16.26 16.11
N GLU A 399 8.39 17.00 15.37
CA GLU A 399 8.48 18.46 15.31
C GLU A 399 7.76 19.09 16.52
N ASN A 400 8.54 19.59 17.49
CA ASN A 400 8.01 20.30 18.68
C ASN A 400 7.63 21.77 18.42
N SER A 401 7.59 22.22 17.16
CA SER A 401 7.49 23.65 16.83
C SER A 401 6.05 24.07 16.52
N GLN A 402 5.51 25.02 17.29
CA GLN A 402 4.12 25.52 17.19
C GLN A 402 3.84 26.38 15.93
N ALA A 403 4.81 26.54 15.02
CA ALA A 403 4.75 27.54 13.95
C ALA A 403 4.35 27.00 12.56
N SER A 404 4.27 25.68 12.38
CA SER A 404 3.88 25.01 11.13
C SER A 404 3.04 23.80 11.49
N GLY A 405 1.99 23.50 10.72
CA GLY A 405 1.07 22.39 11.01
C GLY A 405 1.80 21.08 11.34
N PRO A 406 1.27 20.27 12.28
CA PRO A 406 2.03 19.16 12.86
C PRO A 406 2.29 18.07 11.82
N TYR A 407 3.53 17.60 11.73
CA TYR A 407 3.89 16.40 10.97
C TYR A 407 3.86 15.20 11.91
N SER A 408 3.35 14.07 11.42
CA SER A 408 3.31 12.82 12.17
C SER A 408 3.72 11.64 11.30
N TRP A 409 4.45 10.70 11.89
CA TRP A 409 4.72 9.41 11.27
C TRP A 409 3.43 8.59 11.22
N VAL A 410 3.06 8.16 10.03
CA VAL A 410 1.87 7.35 9.76
C VAL A 410 2.30 6.02 9.16
N LEU A 411 1.72 4.94 9.67
CA LEU A 411 1.84 3.61 9.08
C LEU A 411 0.60 3.35 8.22
N ASP A 412 0.80 3.21 6.91
CA ASP A 412 -0.27 3.04 5.91
C ASP A 412 -0.28 1.64 5.29
N PHE A 413 -1.45 1.01 5.28
CA PHE A 413 -1.68 -0.34 4.74
C PHE A 413 -2.28 -0.32 3.33
N THR A 414 -2.71 0.85 2.86
CA THR A 414 -3.38 1.00 1.57
C THR A 414 -2.41 1.28 0.42
N GLU A 415 -1.13 1.48 0.73
CA GLU A 415 -0.13 1.93 -0.25
C GLU A 415 -0.65 3.18 -1.01
N ARG A 416 -1.16 4.17 -0.25
CA ARG A 416 -1.86 5.37 -0.74
C ARG A 416 -3.10 5.09 -1.59
N GLY A 417 -3.92 4.13 -1.16
CA GLY A 417 -5.18 3.76 -1.82
C GLY A 417 -5.06 2.80 -3.00
N LYS A 418 -3.88 2.22 -3.27
CA LYS A 418 -3.74 1.15 -4.27
C LYS A 418 -4.35 -0.16 -3.80
N ARG A 419 -4.33 -0.43 -2.49
CA ARG A 419 -4.84 -1.65 -1.86
C ARG A 419 -6.02 -1.31 -0.96
N PRO A 420 -7.03 -2.18 -0.89
CA PRO A 420 -8.03 -2.09 0.17
C PRO A 420 -7.31 -2.27 1.51
N GLY A 421 -7.57 -1.41 2.49
CA GLY A 421 -7.01 -1.54 3.83
C GLY A 421 -7.39 -2.87 4.50
N VAL A 422 -6.90 -3.10 5.71
CA VAL A 422 -7.16 -4.35 6.43
C VAL A 422 -8.51 -4.27 7.13
N VAL A 423 -9.44 -5.19 6.82
CA VAL A 423 -10.70 -5.28 7.56
C VAL A 423 -10.44 -5.82 8.96
N MET A 424 -10.83 -5.06 9.98
CA MET A 424 -10.59 -5.33 11.39
C MET A 424 -11.90 -5.56 12.15
N SER A 425 -11.90 -6.51 13.09
CA SER A 425 -12.99 -6.67 14.05
C SER A 425 -12.89 -5.63 15.19
N GLN A 426 -14.03 -5.25 15.78
CA GLN A 426 -14.09 -4.29 16.88
C GLN A 426 -13.28 -4.72 18.11
N SER A 427 -13.33 -6.00 18.48
CA SER A 427 -12.62 -6.63 19.59
C SER A 427 -11.12 -6.54 19.42
N ARG A 428 -10.62 -6.74 18.19
CA ARG A 428 -9.20 -6.56 17.86
C ARG A 428 -8.80 -5.10 17.90
N LEU A 429 -9.65 -4.19 17.41
CA LEU A 429 -9.42 -2.76 17.54
C LEU A 429 -9.35 -2.31 19.01
N ARG A 430 -10.20 -2.86 19.89
CA ARG A 430 -10.12 -2.65 21.34
C ARG A 430 -8.84 -3.22 21.94
N ALA A 431 -8.39 -4.38 21.50
CA ALA A 431 -7.11 -4.94 21.95
C ALA A 431 -5.94 -4.01 21.61
N ILE A 432 -5.95 -3.41 20.41
CA ILE A 432 -4.96 -2.38 20.03
C ILE A 432 -5.11 -1.15 20.92
N GLU A 433 -6.33 -0.64 21.14
CA GLU A 433 -6.56 0.51 22.02
C GLU A 433 -6.02 0.26 23.44
N LEU A 434 -6.20 -0.94 23.99
CA LEU A 434 -5.67 -1.32 25.30
C LEU A 434 -4.14 -1.35 25.34
N VAL A 435 -3.48 -1.76 24.24
CA VAL A 435 -2.01 -1.72 24.14
C VAL A 435 -1.50 -0.29 24.01
N VAL A 436 -2.19 0.55 23.23
CA VAL A 436 -1.81 1.96 22.99
C VAL A 436 -2.08 2.84 24.21
N ASN A 437 -3.22 2.63 24.88
CA ASN A 437 -3.71 3.45 25.99
C ASN A 437 -4.14 2.56 27.17
N PRO A 438 -3.19 1.92 27.89
CA PRO A 438 -3.51 0.99 28.97
C PRO A 438 -4.32 1.62 30.11
N MET A 439 -4.18 2.93 30.32
CA MET A 439 -4.86 3.68 31.39
C MET A 439 -6.27 4.17 31.02
N ARG A 440 -6.69 4.06 29.75
CA ARG A 440 -8.04 4.49 29.32
C ARG A 440 -9.11 3.43 29.57
N GLY A 441 -8.70 2.21 29.93
CA GLY A 441 -9.59 1.06 30.10
C GLY A 441 -10.31 0.93 31.44
N SER A 442 -9.94 1.70 32.50
CA SER A 442 -10.57 1.51 33.82
C SER A 442 -11.84 2.33 34.05
N ASP A 443 -11.98 3.50 33.40
CA ASP A 443 -13.05 4.44 33.73
C ASP A 443 -13.94 4.72 32.49
N GLY A 444 -15.02 3.93 32.35
CA GLY A 444 -16.26 4.43 31.73
C GLY A 444 -16.71 3.94 30.35
N ILE A 445 -16.11 2.90 29.74
CA ILE A 445 -16.47 2.50 28.36
C ILE A 445 -17.42 1.28 28.27
N ASN A 446 -17.75 0.62 29.38
CA ASN A 446 -18.73 -0.48 29.38
C ASN A 446 -20.14 -0.07 28.87
N ASN A 447 -20.44 1.23 28.77
CA ASN A 447 -21.69 1.76 28.21
C ASN A 447 -21.63 2.21 26.74
N VAL A 448 -20.48 2.24 26.08
CA VAL A 448 -20.38 2.62 24.64
C VAL A 448 -20.62 1.42 23.71
N ASN A 449 -20.72 0.21 24.28
CA ASN A 449 -21.15 -1.00 23.57
C ASN A 449 -22.56 -0.89 22.95
N VAL A 450 -23.35 0.12 23.33
CA VAL A 450 -24.74 0.30 22.89
C VAL A 450 -24.91 1.45 21.88
N MET A 451 -23.96 2.40 21.80
CA MET A 451 -24.17 3.64 21.04
C MET A 451 -23.56 3.66 19.63
N LEU A 452 -22.61 2.75 19.33
CA LEU A 452 -22.01 2.62 17.98
C LEU A 452 -22.54 1.41 17.19
N SER A 453 -23.48 0.64 17.77
CA SER A 453 -24.05 -0.58 17.16
C SER A 453 -25.24 -0.30 16.23
N PHE A 454 -25.40 0.94 15.76
CA PHE A 454 -26.50 1.31 14.88
C PHE A 454 -26.17 1.01 13.41
N GLY A 455 -26.48 -0.21 12.97
CA GLY A 455 -26.86 -0.49 11.59
C GLY A 455 -25.78 -0.88 10.58
N THR A 456 -24.53 -1.08 10.98
CA THR A 456 -23.49 -1.65 10.12
C THR A 456 -23.38 -3.14 10.40
N GLY A 457 -23.52 -3.98 9.36
CA GLY A 457 -23.42 -5.44 9.45
C GLY A 457 -22.10 -5.97 10.04
N SER A 458 -21.96 -7.30 10.04
CA SER A 458 -20.77 -7.99 10.53
C SER A 458 -19.51 -7.47 9.83
N TRP A 459 -18.35 -7.45 10.50
CA TRP A 459 -17.07 -7.16 9.83
C TRP A 459 -16.81 -8.09 8.63
N ILE A 460 -17.38 -9.29 8.64
CA ILE A 460 -17.35 -10.24 7.53
C ILE A 460 -18.07 -9.68 6.30
N ASP A 461 -19.14 -8.90 6.48
CA ASP A 461 -19.88 -8.29 5.38
C ASP A 461 -19.01 -7.28 4.64
N ILE A 462 -18.18 -6.52 5.38
CA ILE A 462 -17.21 -5.58 4.80
C ILE A 462 -16.14 -6.35 4.01
N LEU A 463 -15.73 -7.52 4.48
CA LEU A 463 -14.70 -8.34 3.83
C LEU A 463 -15.22 -9.05 2.57
N LEU A 464 -16.41 -9.66 2.64
CA LEU A 464 -16.93 -10.55 1.60
C LEU A 464 -17.91 -9.87 0.65
N ASN A 465 -18.55 -8.79 1.07
CA ASN A 465 -19.71 -8.22 0.38
C ASN A 465 -19.68 -6.68 0.37
N THR A 466 -18.71 -6.11 -0.35
CA THR A 466 -18.51 -4.65 -0.44
C THR A 466 -19.61 -3.90 -1.20
N GLY A 467 -20.57 -4.61 -1.81
CA GLY A 467 -21.54 -4.04 -2.77
C GLY A 467 -23.02 -4.12 -2.39
N THR A 468 -23.43 -4.86 -1.35
CA THR A 468 -24.85 -4.96 -0.97
C THR A 468 -25.12 -4.58 0.48
N HIS A 469 -26.22 -3.86 0.70
CA HIS A 469 -26.59 -3.25 1.98
C HIS A 469 -27.31 -4.19 2.97
N VAL A 470 -27.47 -5.47 2.63
CA VAL A 470 -28.14 -6.45 3.49
C VAL A 470 -27.09 -7.37 4.08
N SER A 471 -26.94 -7.34 5.41
CA SER A 471 -26.07 -8.26 6.16
C SER A 471 -26.76 -9.63 6.28
N PRO A 472 -26.29 -10.67 5.56
CA PRO A 472 -26.82 -12.02 5.73
C PRO A 472 -26.38 -12.58 7.09
N GLU A 473 -27.23 -13.36 7.76
CA GLU A 473 -26.84 -14.07 8.99
C GLU A 473 -25.80 -15.17 8.74
N ARG A 474 -25.78 -15.70 7.51
CA ARG A 474 -24.95 -16.84 7.13
C ARG A 474 -24.44 -16.72 5.71
N TYR A 475 -23.23 -17.22 5.51
CA TYR A 475 -22.59 -17.37 4.21
C TYR A 475 -22.38 -18.85 3.90
N THR A 476 -22.61 -19.23 2.65
CA THR A 476 -22.38 -20.58 2.16
C THR A 476 -21.30 -20.60 1.09
N ALA A 477 -20.46 -21.62 1.09
CA ALA A 477 -19.45 -21.84 0.06
C ALA A 477 -19.28 -23.33 -0.22
N SER A 478 -19.05 -23.70 -1.48
CA SER A 478 -18.70 -25.07 -1.86
C SER A 478 -17.19 -25.21 -1.98
N PHE A 479 -16.57 -26.07 -1.18
CA PHE A 479 -15.15 -26.39 -1.27
C PHE A 479 -14.93 -27.75 -1.94
N LYS A 480 -14.22 -27.76 -3.07
CA LYS A 480 -13.85 -28.99 -3.79
C LYS A 480 -12.36 -29.27 -3.58
N SER A 481 -12.05 -30.50 -3.15
CA SER A 481 -10.66 -30.95 -3.00
C SER A 481 -9.96 -31.00 -4.37
N PRO A 482 -8.75 -30.42 -4.53
CA PRO A 482 -8.00 -30.51 -5.78
C PRO A 482 -7.73 -31.95 -6.23
N ASN A 483 -7.62 -32.87 -5.27
CA ASN A 483 -7.31 -34.29 -5.51
C ASN A 483 -8.56 -35.19 -5.43
N ASN A 484 -9.76 -34.62 -5.28
CA ASN A 484 -11.02 -35.35 -5.07
C ASN A 484 -10.96 -36.43 -3.96
N LEU A 485 -10.16 -36.22 -2.91
CA LEU A 485 -9.96 -37.18 -1.81
C LEU A 485 -11.22 -37.39 -0.97
N HIS A 486 -12.12 -36.41 -0.96
CA HIS A 486 -13.40 -36.45 -0.26
C HIS A 486 -14.46 -35.78 -1.15
N PRO A 487 -15.75 -36.09 -0.92
CA PRO A 487 -16.84 -35.34 -1.54
C PRO A 487 -16.75 -33.83 -1.28
N PRO A 488 -17.35 -32.97 -2.13
CA PRO A 488 -17.40 -31.54 -1.91
C PRO A 488 -17.92 -31.17 -0.51
N LEU A 489 -17.26 -30.22 0.14
CA LEU A 489 -17.70 -29.70 1.44
C LEU A 489 -18.64 -28.52 1.20
N GLN A 490 -19.80 -28.53 1.86
CA GLN A 490 -20.69 -27.38 1.93
C GLN A 490 -20.38 -26.62 3.22
N LEU A 491 -19.57 -25.58 3.10
CA LEU A 491 -19.18 -24.72 4.21
C LEU A 491 -20.32 -23.75 4.53
N ARG A 492 -20.67 -23.63 5.80
CA ARG A 492 -21.65 -22.69 6.33
C ARG A 492 -20.99 -21.82 7.39
N LEU A 493 -20.66 -20.58 7.04
CA LEU A 493 -20.06 -19.60 7.94
C LEU A 493 -21.18 -18.81 8.61
N THR A 494 -21.23 -18.84 9.93
CA THR A 494 -22.14 -17.99 10.71
C THR A 494 -21.45 -16.64 10.93
N ALA A 495 -22.06 -15.55 10.44
CA ALA A 495 -21.47 -14.23 10.60
C ALA A 495 -21.50 -13.82 12.08
N PRO A 496 -20.38 -13.41 12.69
CA PRO A 496 -20.39 -12.91 14.06
C PRO A 496 -21.13 -11.57 14.11
N GLU A 497 -21.93 -11.35 15.15
CA GLU A 497 -22.62 -10.08 15.44
C GLU A 497 -21.64 -9.02 15.99
N GLU A 498 -20.56 -8.77 15.26
CA GLU A 498 -19.51 -7.85 15.64
C GLU A 498 -19.22 -6.86 14.49
N PRO A 499 -19.29 -5.54 14.74
CA PRO A 499 -19.02 -4.55 13.72
C PRO A 499 -17.54 -4.55 13.32
N GLY A 500 -17.28 -4.13 12.07
CA GLY A 500 -15.94 -4.03 11.51
C GLY A 500 -15.55 -2.65 11.04
N PHE A 501 -14.25 -2.46 10.87
CA PHE A 501 -13.65 -1.24 10.33
C PHE A 501 -12.60 -1.57 9.29
N ILE A 502 -12.47 -0.75 8.24
CA ILE A 502 -11.33 -0.84 7.33
C ILE A 502 -10.20 -0.01 7.93
N LEU A 503 -9.14 -0.69 8.34
CA LEU A 503 -7.94 -0.05 8.86
C LEU A 503 -7.02 0.28 7.70
N GLU A 504 -6.96 1.56 7.38
CA GLU A 504 -6.04 2.10 6.38
C GLU A 504 -4.73 2.58 7.03
N ARG A 505 -4.85 3.17 8.22
CA ARG A 505 -3.76 3.81 8.96
C ARG A 505 -3.88 3.39 10.42
N ILE A 506 -2.75 3.05 11.09
CA ILE A 506 -2.55 2.62 12.52
C ILE A 506 -1.82 1.25 12.59
N LEU A 507 -1.32 0.86 13.78
CA LEU A 507 -0.52 -0.33 14.12
C LEU A 507 -0.87 -1.64 13.39
N VAL A 508 0.17 -2.46 13.18
CA VAL A 508 0.12 -3.77 12.47
C VAL A 508 -0.63 -4.83 13.27
N VAL A 509 -1.60 -5.51 12.64
CA VAL A 509 -2.23 -6.73 13.17
C VAL A 509 -2.12 -7.87 12.16
N ARG A 510 -1.11 -8.73 12.35
CA ARG A 510 -0.81 -9.87 11.47
C ARG A 510 -1.91 -10.93 11.57
N GLU A 511 -2.49 -11.09 12.74
CA GLU A 511 -3.52 -12.07 13.08
C GLU A 511 -4.80 -11.87 12.27
N GLN A 512 -5.21 -10.62 12.12
CA GLN A 512 -6.39 -10.29 11.32
C GLN A 512 -6.11 -10.47 9.83
N CYS A 513 -4.88 -10.18 9.38
CA CYS A 513 -4.48 -10.43 7.99
C CYS A 513 -4.57 -11.93 7.66
N TRP A 514 -4.09 -12.80 8.56
CA TRP A 514 -4.23 -14.25 8.42
C TRP A 514 -5.71 -14.68 8.34
N LEU A 515 -6.55 -14.19 9.26
CA LEU A 515 -7.97 -14.54 9.29
C LEU A 515 -8.71 -14.09 8.02
N ASN A 516 -8.49 -12.84 7.59
CA ASN A 516 -9.11 -12.28 6.39
C ASN A 516 -8.76 -13.11 5.15
N GLU A 517 -7.49 -13.49 5.01
CA GLU A 517 -7.01 -14.24 3.86
C GLU A 517 -7.49 -15.70 3.86
N VAL A 518 -7.63 -16.33 5.04
CA VAL A 518 -8.26 -17.66 5.14
C VAL A 518 -9.72 -17.60 4.69
N LEU A 519 -10.48 -16.57 5.07
CA LEU A 519 -11.87 -16.39 4.63
C LEU A 519 -11.96 -16.07 3.13
N LEU A 520 -11.11 -15.19 2.60
CA LEU A 520 -11.06 -14.88 1.18
C LEU A 520 -10.60 -16.06 0.29
N GLY A 521 -10.06 -17.12 0.89
CA GLY A 521 -9.67 -18.35 0.20
C GLY A 521 -10.84 -19.13 -0.42
N CYS A 522 -12.09 -18.84 -0.06
CA CYS A 522 -13.29 -19.42 -0.65
C CYS A 522 -14.22 -18.35 -1.22
N HIS A 523 -14.98 -18.72 -2.26
CA HIS A 523 -16.03 -17.85 -2.79
C HIS A 523 -17.31 -18.03 -1.96
N TRP A 524 -17.50 -17.13 -1.01
CA TRP A 524 -18.68 -17.11 -0.15
C TRP A 524 -19.85 -16.41 -0.82
N MET A 525 -21.04 -17.00 -0.69
CA MET A 525 -22.30 -16.39 -1.11
C MET A 525 -23.24 -16.24 0.08
N PRO A 526 -23.97 -15.11 0.21
CA PRO A 526 -25.00 -14.93 1.23
C PRO A 526 -26.08 -16.02 1.13
N GLU A 527 -26.41 -16.65 2.25
CA GLU A 527 -27.47 -17.67 2.33
C GLU A 527 -28.83 -17.03 1.97
N GLY A 528 -29.56 -17.61 1.01
CA GLY A 528 -30.87 -17.13 0.55
C GLY A 528 -30.89 -16.46 -0.83
N LEU A 529 -29.73 -16.04 -1.36
CA LEU A 529 -29.57 -15.68 -2.78
C LEU A 529 -29.29 -16.96 -3.57
N LYS A 530 -30.35 -17.71 -3.88
CA LYS A 530 -30.25 -18.93 -4.69
C LYS A 530 -29.60 -18.60 -6.05
N SER A 531 -28.39 -19.11 -6.30
CA SER A 531 -27.92 -19.27 -7.67
C SER A 531 -28.71 -20.42 -8.31
N GLU A 532 -29.35 -20.17 -9.45
CA GLU A 532 -30.15 -21.15 -10.20
C GLU A 532 -29.37 -22.42 -10.61
N GLU A 533 -28.05 -22.47 -10.37
CA GLU A 533 -27.17 -23.58 -10.71
C GLU A 533 -27.12 -24.72 -9.66
N GLU A 534 -27.59 -24.52 -8.42
CA GLU A 534 -27.58 -25.61 -7.40
C GLU A 534 -28.88 -26.43 -7.32
N ASP A 535 -29.98 -26.00 -7.95
CA ASP A 535 -31.29 -26.69 -7.90
C ASP A 535 -31.46 -27.77 -9.02
N VAL A 536 -30.42 -28.12 -9.79
CA VAL A 536 -30.53 -29.08 -10.91
C VAL A 536 -30.28 -30.55 -10.52
N VAL A 537 -29.99 -30.86 -9.25
CA VAL A 537 -29.93 -32.26 -8.78
C VAL A 537 -30.80 -32.47 -7.54
N ASP A 538 -32.06 -32.05 -7.62
CA ASP A 538 -33.12 -32.73 -6.87
C ASP A 538 -33.39 -34.07 -7.58
N SER A 539 -32.53 -35.06 -7.32
CA SER A 539 -32.82 -36.47 -7.59
C SER A 539 -33.92 -36.92 -6.62
N SER A 540 -35.15 -36.52 -6.90
CA SER A 540 -36.37 -36.86 -6.17
C SER A 540 -36.73 -38.36 -6.21
N THR A 541 -35.85 -39.22 -6.74
CA THR A 541 -36.00 -40.68 -6.72
C THR A 541 -34.72 -41.31 -6.18
N ALA A 542 -34.72 -41.63 -4.88
CA ALA A 542 -33.68 -42.48 -4.29
C ALA A 542 -33.69 -43.83 -5.02
N THR A 543 -32.55 -44.22 -5.58
CA THR A 543 -32.43 -45.47 -6.36
C THR A 543 -32.20 -46.65 -5.42
N GLU A 544 -32.62 -47.86 -5.83
CA GLU A 544 -32.45 -49.08 -5.02
C GLU A 544 -30.97 -49.38 -4.72
N GLU A 545 -30.07 -48.96 -5.62
CA GLU A 545 -28.61 -49.02 -5.46
C GLU A 545 -28.10 -48.09 -4.34
N GLU A 546 -28.68 -46.90 -4.17
CA GLU A 546 -28.36 -46.00 -3.05
C GLU A 546 -28.82 -46.61 -1.72
N LEU A 547 -29.96 -47.30 -1.72
CA LEU A 547 -30.51 -47.96 -0.54
C LEU A 547 -29.66 -49.17 -0.14
N GLU A 548 -29.18 -49.95 -1.12
CA GLU A 548 -28.20 -51.03 -0.90
C GLU A 548 -26.86 -50.48 -0.39
N ALA A 549 -26.37 -49.35 -0.93
CA ALA A 549 -25.16 -48.68 -0.47
C ALA A 549 -25.28 -48.12 0.96
N VAL A 550 -26.48 -47.65 1.36
CA VAL A 550 -26.76 -47.24 2.74
C VAL A 550 -26.73 -48.43 3.68
N LEU A 551 -27.36 -49.54 3.29
CA LEU A 551 -27.43 -50.76 4.11
C LEU A 551 -26.07 -51.48 4.24
N SER A 552 -25.24 -51.42 3.20
CA SER A 552 -23.88 -51.98 3.20
C SER A 552 -22.84 -51.07 3.89
N GLY A 553 -23.21 -49.82 4.21
CA GLY A 553 -22.31 -48.82 4.77
C GLY A 553 -21.32 -48.22 3.76
N THR A 554 -21.48 -48.48 2.45
CA THR A 554 -20.60 -47.96 1.39
C THR A 554 -21.08 -46.64 0.79
N ASN A 555 -22.21 -46.07 1.25
CA ASN A 555 -22.73 -44.82 0.71
C ASN A 555 -21.72 -43.66 0.92
N MET A 556 -21.30 -43.04 -0.18
CA MET A 556 -20.52 -41.80 -0.18
C MET A 556 -21.47 -40.60 -0.31
N PRO A 557 -21.49 -39.67 0.66
CA PRO A 557 -22.37 -38.52 0.58
C PRO A 557 -22.00 -37.63 -0.62
N HIS A 558 -23.00 -37.07 -1.29
CA HIS A 558 -22.80 -36.14 -2.41
C HIS A 558 -22.14 -34.82 -1.97
N LYS A 559 -22.48 -34.34 -0.78
CA LYS A 559 -21.88 -33.16 -0.13
C LYS A 559 -21.73 -33.42 1.37
N ILE A 560 -20.67 -32.92 1.99
CA ILE A 560 -20.46 -32.99 3.45
C ILE A 560 -20.74 -31.61 4.05
N PRO A 561 -21.74 -31.45 4.93
CA PRO A 561 -22.01 -30.17 5.58
C PRO A 561 -20.93 -29.88 6.63
N VAL A 562 -20.39 -28.67 6.61
CA VAL A 562 -19.38 -28.19 7.57
C VAL A 562 -19.81 -26.82 8.09
N ASN A 563 -20.02 -26.68 9.39
CA ASN A 563 -20.29 -25.37 9.98
C ASN A 563 -18.98 -24.74 10.44
N VAL A 564 -18.75 -23.50 10.03
CA VAL A 564 -17.59 -22.68 10.37
C VAL A 564 -18.04 -21.59 11.33
N PHE A 565 -17.40 -21.54 12.49
CA PHE A 565 -17.63 -20.54 13.52
C PHE A 565 -16.34 -19.76 13.78
N LEU A 566 -16.48 -18.46 14.02
CA LEU A 566 -15.41 -17.59 14.49
C LEU A 566 -15.72 -17.21 15.93
N PRO A 567 -15.07 -17.83 16.94
CA PRO A 567 -15.34 -17.52 18.33
C PRO A 567 -14.99 -16.06 18.64
N THR A 568 -16.00 -15.22 18.87
CA THR A 568 -15.87 -13.82 19.26
C THR A 568 -15.89 -13.70 20.78
N GLY A 569 -14.77 -14.07 21.41
CA GLY A 569 -14.63 -13.88 22.86
C GLY A 569 -13.38 -14.54 23.41
N MET A 570 -12.82 -13.95 24.47
CA MET A 570 -11.98 -14.71 25.38
C MET A 570 -12.76 -15.96 25.77
N PRO A 571 -12.17 -17.17 25.76
CA PRO A 571 -12.82 -18.26 26.46
C PRO A 571 -13.02 -17.72 27.87
N ALA A 572 -14.27 -17.64 28.30
CA ALA A 572 -14.56 -17.77 29.72
C ALA A 572 -14.04 -19.16 30.07
N THR A 573 -12.73 -19.26 30.35
CA THR A 573 -12.27 -20.28 31.27
C THR A 573 -13.09 -19.99 32.51
N ASP A 574 -14.08 -20.85 32.72
CA ASP A 574 -14.82 -21.05 33.94
C ASP A 574 -13.79 -21.39 35.04
N ASN A 575 -12.92 -20.43 35.38
CA ASN A 575 -12.05 -20.48 36.53
C ASN A 575 -12.93 -20.12 37.73
N LEU A 576 -13.94 -20.95 37.98
CA LEU A 576 -14.83 -20.87 39.13
C LEU A 576 -14.04 -20.99 40.47
N PHE A 577 -12.75 -21.33 40.41
CA PHE A 577 -11.87 -21.57 41.56
C PHE A 577 -10.44 -20.97 41.45
N GLY A 578 -10.17 -20.03 40.53
CA GLY A 578 -8.87 -19.36 40.42
C GLY A 578 -8.87 -17.95 41.03
N PRO A 579 -7.79 -17.47 41.69
CA PRO A 579 -7.77 -16.13 42.27
C PRO A 579 -7.86 -15.08 41.16
N ALA A 580 -8.82 -14.16 41.29
CA ALA A 580 -9.08 -13.05 40.38
C ALA A 580 -8.06 -11.90 40.53
N GLU A 581 -6.77 -12.23 40.60
CA GLU A 581 -5.69 -11.26 40.69
C GLU A 581 -4.86 -11.28 39.39
N LEU A 582 -4.99 -10.21 38.60
CA LEU A 582 -4.03 -9.69 37.61
C LEU A 582 -3.37 -10.69 36.65
N SER A 583 -4.06 -11.78 36.31
CA SER A 583 -3.63 -12.67 35.23
C SER A 583 -4.13 -12.07 33.91
N PHE A 584 -3.27 -11.29 33.26
CA PHE A 584 -3.41 -11.01 31.83
C PHE A 584 -3.34 -12.35 31.10
N ALA A 585 -4.49 -13.00 30.91
CA ALA A 585 -4.57 -14.20 30.10
C ALA A 585 -3.94 -13.86 28.73
N PRO A 586 -3.05 -14.71 28.18
CA PRO A 586 -2.44 -14.44 26.89
C PRO A 586 -3.57 -14.22 25.90
N VAL A 587 -3.54 -13.08 25.20
CA VAL A 587 -4.51 -12.73 24.15
C VAL A 587 -4.56 -13.90 23.19
N SER A 588 -5.60 -14.72 23.28
CA SER A 588 -5.69 -15.92 22.46
C SER A 588 -5.72 -15.47 21.00
N GLY A 589 -4.82 -16.04 20.19
CA GLY A 589 -4.77 -15.78 18.75
C GLY A 589 -6.12 -16.06 18.08
N PRO A 590 -6.35 -15.54 16.86
CA PRO A 590 -7.58 -15.79 16.12
C PRO A 590 -7.79 -17.31 15.97
N LYS A 591 -9.04 -17.76 16.17
CA LYS A 591 -9.44 -19.15 16.09
C LYS A 591 -10.54 -19.33 15.06
N ILE A 592 -10.48 -20.45 14.34
CA ILE A 592 -11.51 -20.92 13.43
C ILE A 592 -11.96 -22.28 13.93
N LEU A 593 -13.25 -22.42 14.17
CA LEU A 593 -13.86 -23.67 14.60
C LEU A 593 -14.66 -24.27 13.45
N MET A 594 -14.37 -25.51 13.10
CA MET A 594 -15.10 -26.25 12.07
C MET A 594 -15.74 -27.48 12.68
N THR A 595 -17.04 -27.66 12.47
CA THR A 595 -17.77 -28.86 12.89
C THR A 595 -18.28 -29.62 11.68
N SER A 596 -18.09 -30.93 11.67
CA SER A 596 -18.52 -31.81 10.58
C SER A 596 -19.06 -33.13 11.13
N PRO A 597 -19.99 -33.79 10.43
CA PRO A 597 -20.46 -35.11 10.82
C PRO A 597 -19.34 -36.15 10.69
N GLY A 598 -19.10 -36.93 11.74
CA GLY A 598 -18.19 -38.05 11.72
C GLY A 598 -18.69 -39.18 10.81
N ARG A 599 -17.76 -39.92 10.19
CA ARG A 599 -18.05 -41.17 9.47
C ARG A 599 -17.62 -42.34 10.34
N LEU A 600 -18.43 -43.41 10.37
CA LEU A 600 -18.11 -44.63 11.11
C LEU A 600 -16.68 -45.13 10.76
N PRO A 601 -15.87 -45.54 11.76
CA PRO A 601 -16.24 -45.86 13.15
C PRO A 601 -16.37 -44.67 14.11
N ILE A 602 -16.13 -43.44 13.64
CA ILE A 602 -16.32 -42.23 14.46
C ILE A 602 -17.83 -41.95 14.60
N SER A 603 -18.36 -42.13 15.81
CA SER A 603 -19.75 -41.78 16.15
C SER A 603 -19.78 -40.39 16.78
N GLY A 604 -20.42 -39.42 16.13
CA GLY A 604 -20.63 -38.07 16.67
C GLY A 604 -20.24 -36.95 15.72
N LEU A 605 -20.11 -35.74 16.27
CA LEU A 605 -19.58 -34.57 15.57
C LEU A 605 -18.07 -34.52 15.73
N VAL A 606 -17.36 -34.25 14.64
CA VAL A 606 -15.92 -33.97 14.66
C VAL A 606 -15.76 -32.46 14.70
N GLU A 607 -15.00 -32.00 15.69
CA GLU A 607 -14.70 -30.60 15.94
C GLU A 607 -13.21 -30.35 15.65
N ILE A 608 -12.93 -29.40 14.76
CA ILE A 608 -11.57 -29.03 14.35
C ILE A 608 -11.36 -27.56 14.69
N THR A 609 -10.46 -27.30 15.62
CA THR A 609 -10.08 -25.96 16.03
C THR A 609 -8.72 -25.62 15.42
N VAL A 610 -8.67 -24.53 14.65
CA VAL A 610 -7.42 -24.00 14.08
C VAL A 610 -7.14 -22.65 14.71
N ALA A 611 -5.98 -22.49 15.32
CA ALA A 611 -5.57 -21.23 15.92
C ALA A 611 -4.17 -20.82 15.45
N GLN A 612 -3.96 -19.52 15.23
CA GLN A 612 -2.61 -19.00 15.02
C GLN A 612 -1.85 -19.02 16.35
N ASP A 613 -0.67 -19.65 16.34
CA ASP A 613 0.18 -19.83 17.52
C ASP A 613 1.65 -19.70 17.13
N GLU A 614 2.27 -18.58 17.50
CA GLU A 614 3.68 -18.27 17.20
C GLU A 614 4.66 -19.24 17.88
N THR A 615 4.26 -19.89 18.97
CA THR A 615 5.10 -20.82 19.73
C THR A 615 5.30 -22.16 19.02
N LYS A 616 4.37 -22.53 18.12
CA LYS A 616 4.45 -23.77 17.33
C LYS A 616 5.45 -23.62 16.19
N PRO A 617 6.17 -24.69 15.80
CA PRO A 617 7.19 -24.62 14.76
C PRO A 617 6.64 -24.14 13.40
N ARG A 618 5.37 -24.45 13.10
CA ARG A 618 4.67 -24.05 11.86
C ARG A 618 3.82 -22.78 12.01
N GLY A 619 3.77 -22.15 13.18
CA GLY A 619 2.99 -20.92 13.44
C GLY A 619 1.47 -21.11 13.55
N VAL A 620 0.97 -22.34 13.44
CA VAL A 620 -0.44 -22.69 13.51
C VAL A 620 -0.58 -23.91 14.42
N SER A 621 -1.60 -23.92 15.26
CA SER A 621 -2.01 -25.07 16.07
C SER A 621 -3.34 -25.62 15.53
N VAL A 622 -3.43 -26.95 15.44
CA VAL A 622 -4.64 -27.67 15.04
C VAL A 622 -5.00 -28.65 16.14
N GLU A 623 -6.22 -28.55 16.65
CA GLU A 623 -6.80 -29.48 17.61
C GLU A 623 -8.00 -30.18 16.96
N VAL A 624 -8.05 -31.50 17.04
CA VAL A 624 -9.15 -32.31 16.50
C VAL A 624 -9.79 -33.08 17.65
N GLN A 625 -11.05 -32.79 17.94
CA GLN A 625 -11.86 -33.49 18.94
C GLN A 625 -12.90 -34.37 18.24
N GLY A 626 -13.22 -35.51 18.85
CA GLY A 626 -14.22 -36.46 18.34
C GLY A 626 -13.70 -37.48 17.31
N ALA A 627 -12.48 -37.35 16.78
CA ALA A 627 -11.90 -38.29 15.81
C ALA A 627 -11.10 -39.45 16.45
N MET A 628 -11.68 -40.13 17.44
CA MET A 628 -11.00 -41.28 18.09
C MET A 628 -10.91 -42.48 17.13
N GLY A 629 -9.68 -42.94 16.86
CA GLY A 629 -9.40 -44.13 16.03
C GLY A 629 -8.85 -43.87 14.63
N SER A 630 -8.73 -42.61 14.20
CA SER A 630 -8.05 -42.23 12.95
C SER A 630 -6.56 -41.98 13.18
N ASP A 631 -5.68 -42.58 12.37
CA ASP A 631 -4.22 -42.34 12.40
C ASP A 631 -3.90 -40.98 11.74
N ILE A 632 -4.21 -39.90 12.45
CA ILE A 632 -4.01 -38.53 11.97
C ILE A 632 -2.78 -37.94 12.63
N LYS A 633 -1.78 -37.65 11.80
CA LYS A 633 -0.62 -36.86 12.22
C LYS A 633 -1.00 -35.38 12.26
N ILE A 634 -1.10 -34.83 13.46
CA ILE A 634 -1.43 -33.40 13.68
C ILE A 634 -0.43 -32.49 12.95
N SER A 635 0.84 -32.88 12.87
CA SER A 635 1.89 -32.16 12.14
C SER A 635 1.59 -31.98 10.66
N ASP A 636 0.87 -32.92 10.05
CA ASP A 636 0.54 -32.90 8.63
C ASP A 636 -0.68 -32.00 8.40
N LEU A 637 -1.62 -31.96 9.35
CA LEU A 637 -2.73 -31.01 9.33
C LEU A 637 -2.25 -29.57 9.51
N GLU A 638 -1.31 -29.33 10.42
CA GLU A 638 -0.69 -28.01 10.60
C GLU A 638 0.01 -27.54 9.31
N GLU A 639 0.68 -28.45 8.58
CA GLU A 639 1.28 -28.14 7.27
C GLU A 639 0.20 -27.80 6.23
N VAL A 640 -0.90 -28.55 6.18
CA VAL A 640 -2.01 -28.26 5.26
C VAL A 640 -2.63 -26.89 5.57
N CYS A 641 -2.82 -26.54 6.83
CA CYS A 641 -3.27 -25.20 7.24
C CYS A 641 -2.32 -24.11 6.75
N ARG A 642 -1.02 -24.29 6.97
CA ARG A 642 0.00 -23.33 6.55
C ARG A 642 -0.03 -23.08 5.05
N ARG A 643 -0.31 -24.11 4.26
CA ARG A 643 -0.41 -24.04 2.78
C ARG A 643 -1.76 -23.55 2.26
N GLY A 644 -2.65 -23.04 3.12
CA GLY A 644 -3.95 -22.48 2.75
C GLY A 644 -5.09 -23.50 2.65
N GLY A 645 -4.88 -24.72 3.13
CA GLY A 645 -5.88 -25.79 3.13
C GLY A 645 -6.81 -25.81 4.35
N THR A 646 -6.88 -24.72 5.13
CA THR A 646 -7.59 -24.65 6.41
C THR A 646 -9.06 -25.07 6.28
N LEU A 647 -9.79 -24.52 5.31
CA LEU A 647 -11.22 -24.82 5.12
C LEU A 647 -11.49 -26.24 4.57
N GLY A 648 -10.45 -26.96 4.15
CA GLY A 648 -10.52 -28.34 3.65
C GLY A 648 -10.14 -29.41 4.68
N LEU A 649 -9.80 -29.03 5.91
CA LEU A 649 -9.33 -29.99 6.93
C LEU A 649 -10.39 -31.03 7.31
N SER A 650 -11.66 -30.61 7.44
CA SER A 650 -12.77 -31.51 7.77
C SER A 650 -12.91 -32.65 6.74
N GLY A 651 -12.73 -32.36 5.46
CA GLY A 651 -12.71 -33.37 4.41
C GLY A 651 -11.52 -34.34 4.51
N ARG A 652 -10.35 -33.87 4.95
CA ARG A 652 -9.17 -34.73 5.15
C ARG A 652 -9.31 -35.62 6.38
N VAL A 653 -9.84 -35.09 7.48
CA VAL A 653 -10.18 -35.87 8.69
C VAL A 653 -11.26 -36.90 8.37
N TRP A 654 -12.23 -36.54 7.53
CA TRP A 654 -13.23 -37.47 7.03
C TRP A 654 -12.60 -38.59 6.19
N ALA A 655 -11.67 -38.28 5.29
CA ALA A 655 -10.99 -39.28 4.45
C ALA A 655 -10.06 -40.22 5.25
N SER A 656 -9.33 -39.71 6.24
CA SER A 656 -8.39 -40.50 7.05
C SER A 656 -9.09 -41.50 7.97
N SER A 657 -10.36 -41.28 8.31
CA SER A 657 -11.18 -42.22 9.10
C SER A 657 -11.33 -43.60 8.45
N HIS A 658 -11.08 -43.73 7.14
CA HIS A 658 -11.27 -44.97 6.38
C HIS A 658 -10.02 -45.87 6.28
N GLY A 659 -8.86 -45.47 6.82
CA GLY A 659 -7.66 -46.30 6.69
C GLY A 659 -7.38 -46.67 5.22
N MET A 660 -7.57 -45.73 4.28
CA MET A 660 -7.02 -45.90 2.93
C MET A 660 -5.51 -45.75 3.03
N SER A 661 -4.85 -46.83 3.46
CA SER A 661 -3.45 -47.06 3.18
C SER A 661 -3.30 -47.21 1.67
N SER A 662 -2.84 -46.14 1.01
CA SER A 662 -2.00 -46.23 -0.19
C SER A 662 -0.92 -45.17 -0.11
#